data_AF-A0A8K0RHQ1-F1
#
_entry.id   AF-A0A8K0RHQ1-F1
#
_cell.length_a   1.000
_cell.length_b   1.000
_cell.length_c   1.000
_cell.angle_alpha   90.00
_cell.angle_beta   90.00
_cell.angle_gamma   90.00
#
_symmetry.space_group_name_H-M   'P 1'
#
loop_
_entity.id
_entity.type
_entity.pdbx_description
1 polymer ?
#
loop_
_entity_poly.entity_id
_entity_poly.type
_entity_poly.pdbx_seq_one_letter_code
_entity_poly.pdbx_strand_id
1 'polypeptide(L)'
;MTHSLLRIYHDSMENALSCWLTEHNCPYLMSDSGLLISGPSSATREWGSSWSNRMYNRVIQLDRAYSTVRPRTLTAEEERTASKALNMTIVAFASQWAQAGERSTRRPTESGVTRDGFPISNDFERSMQESLWHQTSQLLYQSATIDSFRVVFALIIFSLTQRPLDMTRPAPQRSTTVSGYENFLALVQDEDAPVFLEIALRQLVAQRRKLERYGQRNTYLGSEDFPKSLRREDRATFNLLYWLGVMFDTLSAATCQRAVVVSDDDCALPRLRKDPGERDNASEPRNTEKYPPPHYSFHTGNDFDMPSHTNAHVNDDQGVWGDLFVRTESPHMEPKAARWPCSYKHAASTLSAAAPVKVLLFRRVAQLQALVSQQASAKQIEAGIKAAFYVYNHWHHMYNPFITDCVKHHDELPARVQSWYTLLAGHWHLATFLLSDLLETVDSTHLSPLSERLSRQMSNLVPMLRRQNAIAVADLSRSSIHGSVGEAPDFHFALNEAALLTEPWTVVFVRSLCQAGYTLANITSSDVPEEERREAKQRCDDCIEGLWFLGRKSDMAYLAARALSEMLAEAKNTVSAPKVLGLPINDAYSAPQLFGLDLCNNPENRAETAQFPQTLDLTSAWTVDESIQDGSLDNWLPECGDESLQQTGGTGNFSLIDIASQEHLWGC
;
A
#
# COMPACT_ATOMS: atom_id res chain seq x y z
N MET A 1 0.36 -15.51 -25.00
CA MET A 1 0.94 -14.40 -24.21
C MET A 1 -0.04 -13.83 -23.18
N THR A 2 -1.29 -13.51 -23.57
CA THR A 2 -2.35 -12.99 -22.67
C THR A 2 -2.65 -13.86 -21.46
N HIS A 3 -2.73 -15.19 -21.62
CA HIS A 3 -2.94 -16.13 -20.50
C HIS A 3 -1.77 -16.12 -19.49
N SER A 4 -0.53 -15.89 -19.95
CA SER A 4 0.66 -15.80 -19.09
C SER A 4 0.65 -14.54 -18.24
N LEU A 5 0.31 -13.39 -18.84
CA LEU A 5 0.24 -12.10 -18.15
C LEU A 5 -0.90 -12.06 -17.14
N LEU A 6 -2.06 -12.62 -17.49
CA LEU A 6 -3.17 -12.77 -16.55
C LEU A 6 -2.77 -13.70 -15.38
N ARG A 7 -1.93 -14.72 -15.63
CA ARG A 7 -1.40 -15.57 -14.57
C ARG A 7 -0.44 -14.81 -13.65
N ILE A 8 0.42 -13.95 -14.17
CA ILE A 8 1.27 -13.07 -13.33
C ILE A 8 0.42 -12.14 -12.45
N TYR A 9 -0.61 -11.51 -13.03
CA TYR A 9 -1.57 -10.72 -12.27
C TYR A 9 -2.25 -11.53 -11.16
N HIS A 10 -2.68 -12.75 -11.48
CA HIS A 10 -3.29 -13.65 -10.51
C HIS A 10 -2.32 -13.99 -9.36
N ASP A 11 -1.10 -14.38 -9.70
CA ASP A 11 -0.09 -14.88 -8.75
C ASP A 11 0.53 -13.77 -7.88
N SER A 12 0.42 -12.52 -8.30
CA SER A 12 0.81 -11.35 -7.51
C SER A 12 -0.40 -10.70 -6.82
N MET A 13 -1.28 -10.05 -7.59
CA MET A 13 -2.35 -9.20 -7.05
C MET A 13 -3.46 -10.02 -6.39
N GLU A 14 -4.09 -10.96 -7.11
CA GLU A 14 -5.21 -11.74 -6.56
C GLU A 14 -4.77 -12.67 -5.42
N ASN A 15 -3.55 -13.23 -5.52
CA ASN A 15 -2.91 -13.95 -4.44
C ASN A 15 -2.79 -13.08 -3.18
N ALA A 16 -2.25 -11.86 -3.26
CA ALA A 16 -2.15 -10.97 -2.10
C ALA A 16 -3.54 -10.59 -1.55
N LEU A 17 -4.50 -10.27 -2.44
CA LEU A 17 -5.87 -9.91 -2.06
C LEU A 17 -6.61 -11.05 -1.35
N SER A 18 -6.33 -12.31 -1.68
CA SER A 18 -6.96 -13.46 -1.02
C SER A 18 -6.65 -13.57 0.49
N CYS A 19 -5.60 -12.89 0.96
CA CYS A 19 -5.29 -12.74 2.38
C CYS A 19 -5.67 -11.35 2.91
N TRP A 20 -5.35 -10.28 2.16
CA TRP A 20 -5.47 -8.91 2.63
C TRP A 20 -6.90 -8.36 2.58
N LEU A 21 -7.71 -8.84 1.65
CA LEU A 21 -9.04 -8.32 1.37
C LEU A 21 -10.07 -9.46 1.39
N THR A 22 -10.61 -9.73 2.57
CA THR A 22 -11.62 -10.76 2.80
C THR A 22 -12.87 -10.16 3.45
N GLU A 23 -13.98 -10.88 3.35
CA GLU A 23 -15.23 -10.53 4.02
C GLU A 23 -15.02 -10.48 5.54
N HIS A 24 -14.10 -11.29 6.07
CA HIS A 24 -13.78 -11.40 7.49
C HIS A 24 -12.99 -10.21 8.04
N ASN A 25 -12.17 -9.56 7.21
CA ASN A 25 -11.31 -8.44 7.64
C ASN A 25 -11.74 -7.07 7.08
N CYS A 26 -12.83 -7.03 6.31
CA CYS A 26 -13.41 -5.80 5.78
C CYS A 26 -14.33 -5.14 6.81
N PRO A 27 -14.00 -3.94 7.33
CA PRO A 27 -14.76 -3.30 8.41
C PRO A 27 -16.23 -3.04 8.03
N TYR A 28 -16.52 -2.83 6.74
CA TYR A 28 -17.86 -2.59 6.23
C TYR A 28 -18.73 -3.85 6.11
N LEU A 29 -18.18 -5.04 6.41
CA LEU A 29 -18.84 -6.34 6.35
C LEU A 29 -18.82 -7.10 7.68
N MET A 30 -18.01 -6.67 8.65
CA MET A 30 -17.91 -7.31 9.97
C MET A 30 -19.25 -7.32 10.73
N SER A 31 -20.06 -6.26 10.64
CA SER A 31 -21.38 -6.22 11.30
C SER A 31 -22.44 -7.12 10.63
N ASP A 32 -22.31 -7.39 9.34
CA ASP A 32 -23.21 -8.26 8.56
C ASP A 32 -22.78 -9.74 8.56
N SER A 33 -21.63 -10.03 9.20
CA SER A 33 -20.99 -11.34 9.19
C SER A 33 -21.87 -12.44 9.79
N GLY A 34 -22.72 -12.14 10.78
CA GLY A 34 -23.69 -13.12 11.32
C GLY A 34 -24.68 -13.65 10.28
N LEU A 35 -24.96 -12.88 9.21
CA LEU A 35 -25.93 -13.22 8.16
C LEU A 35 -25.27 -13.61 6.82
N LEU A 36 -23.96 -13.39 6.63
CA LEU A 36 -23.20 -13.83 5.44
C LEU A 36 -22.43 -15.15 5.69
N ILE A 37 -22.08 -15.45 6.95
CA ILE A 37 -21.28 -16.62 7.35
C ILE A 37 -22.14 -17.89 7.51
N SER A 38 -23.47 -17.82 7.34
CA SER A 38 -24.37 -18.98 7.47
C SER A 38 -24.19 -20.08 6.40
N GLY A 39 -23.16 -19.99 5.55
CA GLY A 39 -22.72 -21.09 4.69
C GLY A 39 -21.31 -21.57 5.08
N PRO A 40 -21.07 -22.88 5.31
CA PRO A 40 -19.73 -23.43 5.53
C PRO A 40 -18.79 -23.30 4.31
N SER A 41 -19.21 -22.60 3.25
CA SER A 41 -18.60 -22.52 1.92
C SER A 41 -17.80 -21.24 1.66
N SER A 42 -18.00 -20.13 2.39
CA SER A 42 -17.35 -18.84 2.07
C SER A 42 -15.83 -18.87 2.31
N ALA A 43 -15.38 -19.13 3.55
CA ALA A 43 -13.95 -19.19 3.90
C ALA A 43 -13.17 -20.28 3.13
N THR A 44 -13.82 -21.40 2.81
CA THR A 44 -13.25 -22.46 1.94
C THR A 44 -13.13 -22.05 0.48
N ARG A 45 -13.82 -20.99 0.03
CA ARG A 45 -13.68 -20.43 -1.32
C ARG A 45 -12.50 -19.44 -1.39
N GLU A 46 -12.25 -18.71 -0.31
CA GLU A 46 -11.17 -17.71 -0.22
C GLU A 46 -9.80 -18.36 -0.07
N TRP A 47 -9.71 -19.38 0.80
CA TRP A 47 -8.49 -20.13 1.08
C TRP A 47 -8.55 -21.56 0.53
N GLY A 48 -9.37 -21.79 -0.49
CA GLY A 48 -9.53 -23.09 -1.13
C GLY A 48 -8.38 -23.46 -2.08
N SER A 49 -8.40 -24.72 -2.53
CA SER A 49 -7.48 -25.24 -3.55
C SER A 49 -7.75 -24.68 -4.94
N SER A 50 -9.00 -24.27 -5.25
CA SER A 50 -9.35 -23.58 -6.50
C SER A 50 -9.03 -22.09 -6.41
N TRP A 51 -7.92 -21.69 -7.02
CA TRP A 51 -7.47 -20.30 -7.14
C TRP A 51 -8.20 -19.60 -8.30
N SER A 52 -8.78 -18.42 -8.06
CA SER A 52 -9.54 -17.69 -9.08
C SER A 52 -9.24 -16.19 -9.01
N ASN A 53 -9.37 -15.50 -10.15
CA ASN A 53 -9.33 -14.03 -10.24
C ASN A 53 -10.58 -13.42 -9.59
N ARG A 54 -10.68 -13.53 -8.26
CA ARG A 54 -11.90 -13.26 -7.50
C ARG A 54 -12.31 -11.81 -7.61
N MET A 55 -11.42 -10.88 -7.30
CA MET A 55 -11.76 -9.46 -7.28
C MET A 55 -12.01 -8.93 -8.69
N TYR A 56 -11.19 -9.33 -9.67
CA TYR A 56 -11.41 -9.05 -11.09
C TYR A 56 -12.82 -9.46 -11.55
N ASN A 57 -13.21 -10.71 -11.32
CA ASN A 57 -14.52 -11.21 -11.74
C ASN A 57 -15.66 -10.51 -10.99
N ARG A 58 -15.51 -10.28 -9.68
CA ARG A 58 -16.53 -9.60 -8.88
C ARG A 58 -16.71 -8.14 -9.29
N VAL A 59 -15.64 -7.42 -9.63
CA VAL A 59 -15.75 -6.03 -10.10
C VAL A 59 -16.51 -5.96 -11.44
N ILE A 60 -16.27 -6.91 -12.35
CA ILE A 60 -17.04 -6.98 -13.60
C ILE A 60 -18.52 -7.24 -13.32
N GLN A 61 -18.84 -8.16 -12.41
CA GLN A 61 -20.23 -8.45 -12.00
C GLN A 61 -20.88 -7.24 -11.32
N LEU A 62 -20.16 -6.57 -10.43
CA LEU A 62 -20.60 -5.34 -9.77
C LEU A 62 -20.89 -4.24 -10.80
N ASP A 63 -20.04 -4.05 -11.80
CA ASP A 63 -20.26 -3.03 -12.83
C ASP A 63 -21.50 -3.33 -13.69
N ARG A 64 -21.73 -4.62 -14.02
CA ARG A 64 -22.96 -5.07 -14.69
C ARG A 64 -24.19 -4.84 -13.81
N ALA A 65 -24.13 -5.14 -12.52
CA ALA A 65 -25.24 -4.90 -11.59
C ALA A 65 -25.52 -3.39 -11.43
N TYR A 66 -24.46 -2.59 -11.31
CA TYR A 66 -24.54 -1.14 -11.20
C TYR A 66 -25.15 -0.49 -12.44
N SER A 67 -25.08 -1.13 -13.61
CA SER A 67 -25.72 -0.65 -14.83
C SER A 67 -27.23 -0.41 -14.70
N THR A 68 -27.90 -1.13 -13.80
CA THR A 68 -29.33 -1.01 -13.50
C THR A 68 -29.65 0.09 -12.46
N VAL A 69 -28.66 0.47 -11.66
CA VAL A 69 -28.78 1.45 -10.57
C VAL A 69 -28.33 2.84 -11.02
N ARG A 70 -27.34 2.92 -11.90
CA ARG A 70 -26.77 4.19 -12.38
C ARG A 70 -27.80 5.06 -13.11
N PRO A 71 -27.73 6.41 -12.99
CA PRO A 71 -28.67 7.31 -13.68
C PRO A 71 -28.64 7.23 -15.20
N ARG A 72 -27.46 6.96 -15.76
CA ARG A 72 -27.19 6.98 -17.20
C ARG A 72 -26.54 5.67 -17.62
N THR A 73 -27.05 5.06 -18.66
CA THR A 73 -26.40 3.91 -19.29
C THR A 73 -25.13 4.35 -20.03
N LEU A 74 -24.06 3.58 -19.91
CA LEU A 74 -22.85 3.78 -20.70
C LEU A 74 -23.16 3.54 -22.17
N THR A 75 -22.51 4.30 -23.05
CA THR A 75 -22.55 4.06 -24.49
C THR A 75 -21.74 2.79 -24.83
N ALA A 76 -21.96 2.24 -26.03
CA ALA A 76 -21.18 1.08 -26.50
C ALA A 76 -19.67 1.37 -26.54
N GLU A 77 -19.30 2.62 -26.85
CA GLU A 77 -17.92 3.10 -26.83
C GLU A 77 -17.36 3.15 -25.41
N GLU A 78 -18.09 3.73 -24.46
CA GLU A 78 -17.67 3.78 -23.05
C GLU A 78 -17.52 2.37 -22.45
N GLU A 79 -18.41 1.45 -22.79
CA GLU A 79 -18.37 0.05 -22.37
C GLU A 79 -17.14 -0.69 -22.91
N ARG A 80 -16.81 -0.47 -24.19
CA ARG A 80 -15.59 -0.98 -24.82
C ARG A 80 -14.34 -0.38 -24.18
N THR A 81 -14.33 0.93 -23.95
CA THR A 81 -13.22 1.65 -23.33
C THR A 81 -12.98 1.20 -21.90
N ALA A 82 -14.03 1.01 -21.09
CA ALA A 82 -13.91 0.50 -19.71
C ALA A 82 -13.31 -0.92 -19.66
N SER A 83 -13.73 -1.79 -20.58
CA SER A 83 -13.18 -3.15 -20.71
C SER A 83 -11.72 -3.13 -21.17
N LYS A 84 -11.41 -2.29 -22.17
CA LYS A 84 -10.05 -2.10 -22.69
C LYS A 84 -9.12 -1.57 -21.62
N ALA A 85 -9.56 -0.57 -20.84
CA ALA A 85 -8.79 0.03 -19.76
C ALA A 85 -8.38 -1.04 -18.72
N LEU A 86 -9.33 -1.84 -18.23
CA LEU A 86 -9.04 -2.89 -17.26
C LEU A 86 -8.06 -3.94 -17.81
N ASN A 87 -8.25 -4.41 -19.04
CA ASN A 87 -7.37 -5.41 -19.64
C ASN A 87 -5.97 -4.86 -19.92
N MET A 88 -5.85 -3.65 -20.45
CA MET A 88 -4.55 -2.99 -20.69
C MET A 88 -3.81 -2.73 -19.39
N THR A 89 -4.50 -2.34 -18.32
CA THR A 89 -3.90 -2.20 -17.00
C THR A 89 -3.33 -3.51 -16.49
N ILE A 90 -4.04 -4.63 -16.65
CA ILE A 90 -3.52 -5.95 -16.23
C ILE A 90 -2.25 -6.32 -17.02
N VAL A 91 -2.25 -6.04 -18.32
CA VAL A 91 -1.08 -6.26 -19.19
C VAL A 91 0.10 -5.37 -18.78
N ALA A 92 -0.12 -4.08 -18.55
CA ALA A 92 0.90 -3.14 -18.11
C ALA A 92 1.42 -3.43 -16.69
N PHE A 93 0.54 -3.90 -15.80
CA PHE A 93 0.94 -4.37 -14.48
C PHE A 93 1.84 -5.61 -14.58
N ALA A 94 1.40 -6.63 -15.33
CA ALA A 94 2.12 -7.89 -15.46
C ALA A 94 3.44 -7.77 -16.24
N SER A 95 3.56 -6.78 -17.14
CA SER A 95 4.80 -6.55 -17.91
C SER A 95 5.99 -6.15 -17.03
N GLN A 96 5.77 -5.71 -15.78
CA GLN A 96 6.84 -5.48 -14.81
C GLN A 96 7.70 -6.75 -14.59
N TRP A 97 7.13 -7.95 -14.71
CA TRP A 97 7.85 -9.21 -14.54
C TRP A 97 8.51 -9.72 -15.84
N ALA A 98 8.42 -8.98 -16.96
CA ALA A 98 9.02 -9.39 -18.23
C ALA A 98 10.56 -9.30 -18.23
N GLN A 99 11.17 -8.49 -17.35
CA GLN A 99 12.61 -8.23 -17.30
C GLN A 99 13.41 -9.23 -16.42
N ALA A 100 12.83 -10.40 -16.11
CA ALA A 100 13.39 -11.34 -15.15
C ALA A 100 14.71 -12.03 -15.59
N GLY A 101 15.09 -11.94 -16.87
CA GLY A 101 16.23 -12.67 -17.46
C GLY A 101 17.60 -12.33 -16.88
N GLU A 102 18.23 -11.23 -17.31
CA GLU A 102 19.65 -10.97 -16.99
C GLU A 102 19.91 -10.12 -15.74
N ARG A 103 18.90 -9.41 -15.23
CA ARG A 103 19.00 -8.69 -13.93
C ARG A 103 19.19 -9.63 -12.73
N SER A 104 19.01 -10.94 -12.95
CA SER A 104 19.24 -12.01 -11.97
C SER A 104 20.72 -12.24 -11.62
N THR A 105 21.66 -11.82 -12.49
CA THR A 105 23.09 -12.02 -12.21
C THR A 105 23.55 -11.09 -11.09
N ARG A 106 24.05 -11.69 -9.99
CA ARG A 106 24.49 -11.06 -8.71
C ARG A 106 25.56 -9.95 -8.86
N ARG A 107 25.97 -9.61 -10.09
CA ARG A 107 26.80 -8.47 -10.50
C ARG A 107 26.83 -8.45 -12.04
N PRO A 108 26.25 -7.45 -12.71
CA PRO A 108 26.54 -7.21 -14.12
C PRO A 108 28.04 -6.98 -14.27
N THR A 109 28.70 -7.69 -15.19
CA THR A 109 30.05 -7.30 -15.62
C THR A 109 29.99 -5.90 -16.22
N GLU A 110 30.86 -4.99 -15.80
CA GLU A 110 30.86 -3.56 -16.18
C GLU A 110 30.83 -3.33 -17.71
N SER A 111 31.22 -4.34 -18.50
CA SER A 111 31.24 -4.31 -19.96
C SER A 111 29.87 -4.46 -20.66
N GLY A 112 28.78 -4.70 -19.93
CA GLY A 112 27.43 -4.97 -20.49
C GLY A 112 26.33 -3.97 -20.07
N VAL A 113 26.73 -2.80 -19.58
CA VAL A 113 25.83 -1.85 -18.92
C VAL A 113 25.72 -0.56 -19.75
N THR A 114 24.52 -0.01 -19.92
CA THR A 114 24.26 1.28 -20.57
C THR A 114 24.89 2.44 -19.79
N ARG A 115 24.99 3.62 -20.41
CA ARG A 115 25.49 4.84 -19.76
C ARG A 115 24.78 5.14 -18.43
N ASP A 116 23.51 4.75 -18.34
CA ASP A 116 22.63 5.00 -17.21
C ASP A 116 22.60 3.84 -16.21
N GLY A 117 23.43 2.81 -16.42
CA GLY A 117 23.69 1.80 -15.41
C GLY A 117 22.87 0.52 -15.50
N PHE A 118 22.08 0.31 -16.57
CA PHE A 118 21.22 -0.86 -16.77
C PHE A 118 21.80 -1.87 -17.77
N PRO A 119 21.50 -3.19 -17.67
CA PRO A 119 21.98 -4.16 -18.65
C PRO A 119 21.37 -3.94 -20.04
N ILE A 120 22.20 -3.91 -21.08
CA ILE A 120 21.83 -3.63 -22.50
C ILE A 120 20.85 -4.69 -23.05
N SER A 121 20.93 -5.92 -22.57
CA SER A 121 20.09 -7.05 -23.01
C SER A 121 18.59 -6.89 -22.75
N ASN A 122 18.19 -5.97 -21.87
CA ASN A 122 16.78 -5.76 -21.52
C ASN A 122 16.15 -4.56 -22.26
N ASP A 123 16.83 -3.97 -23.24
CA ASP A 123 16.37 -2.76 -23.93
C ASP A 123 14.99 -2.98 -24.60
N PHE A 124 14.75 -4.17 -25.16
CA PHE A 124 13.48 -4.51 -25.79
C PHE A 124 12.34 -4.65 -24.76
N GLU A 125 12.51 -5.46 -23.71
CA GLU A 125 11.50 -5.67 -22.67
C GLU A 125 11.18 -4.37 -21.94
N ARG A 126 12.19 -3.52 -21.74
CA ARG A 126 12.03 -2.20 -21.15
C ARG A 126 11.26 -1.25 -22.05
N SER A 127 11.61 -1.17 -23.34
CA SER A 127 10.87 -0.37 -24.32
C SER A 127 9.40 -0.82 -24.42
N MET A 128 9.16 -2.14 -24.38
CA MET A 128 7.81 -2.71 -24.32
C MET A 128 7.06 -2.29 -23.05
N GLN A 129 7.70 -2.39 -21.87
CA GLN A 129 7.10 -1.97 -20.60
C GLN A 129 6.76 -0.47 -20.61
N GLU A 130 7.66 0.37 -21.10
CA GLU A 130 7.49 1.83 -21.23
C GLU A 130 6.32 2.17 -22.16
N SER A 131 6.28 1.56 -23.35
CA SER A 131 5.17 1.75 -24.29
C SER A 131 3.83 1.33 -23.69
N LEU A 132 3.76 0.16 -23.06
CA LEU A 132 2.55 -0.31 -22.38
C LEU A 132 2.12 0.62 -21.24
N TRP A 133 3.06 1.13 -20.46
CA TRP A 133 2.78 2.07 -19.38
C TRP A 133 2.20 3.38 -19.93
N HIS A 134 2.82 3.98 -20.94
CA HIS A 134 2.34 5.23 -21.54
C HIS A 134 0.98 5.08 -22.21
N GLN A 135 0.78 4.03 -23.01
CA GLN A 135 -0.51 3.78 -23.67
C GLN A 135 -1.63 3.54 -22.65
N THR A 136 -1.35 2.78 -21.59
CA THR A 136 -2.33 2.52 -20.53
C THR A 136 -2.63 3.78 -19.72
N SER A 137 -1.60 4.57 -19.38
CA SER A 137 -1.73 5.86 -18.71
C SER A 137 -2.64 6.82 -19.48
N GLN A 138 -2.41 6.97 -20.79
CA GLN A 138 -3.24 7.80 -21.66
C GLN A 138 -4.69 7.30 -21.72
N LEU A 139 -4.89 6.00 -21.90
CA LEU A 139 -6.23 5.39 -21.91
C LEU A 139 -6.97 5.61 -20.59
N LEU A 140 -6.26 5.49 -19.46
CA LEU A 140 -6.84 5.70 -18.13
C LEU A 140 -7.27 7.16 -17.93
N TYR A 141 -6.45 8.13 -18.34
CA TYR A 141 -6.85 9.55 -18.31
C TYR A 141 -8.11 9.82 -19.15
N GLN A 142 -8.20 9.23 -20.34
CA GLN A 142 -9.38 9.36 -21.20
C GLN A 142 -10.61 8.67 -20.60
N SER A 143 -10.41 7.54 -19.92
CA SER A 143 -11.49 6.77 -19.29
C SER A 143 -11.93 7.31 -17.92
N ALA A 144 -11.17 8.21 -17.30
CA ALA A 144 -11.39 8.67 -15.92
C ALA A 144 -12.73 9.37 -15.68
N THR A 145 -13.46 9.77 -16.72
CA THR A 145 -14.80 10.37 -16.60
C THR A 145 -15.93 9.33 -16.68
N ILE A 146 -15.62 8.09 -17.06
CA ILE A 146 -16.57 6.99 -17.19
C ILE A 146 -16.94 6.47 -15.80
N ASP A 147 -18.23 6.54 -15.44
CA ASP A 147 -18.77 6.03 -14.16
C ASP A 147 -18.86 4.50 -14.19
N SER A 148 -17.71 3.83 -14.08
CA SER A 148 -17.54 2.37 -14.12
C SER A 148 -16.60 1.88 -13.02
N PHE A 149 -17.01 0.82 -12.32
CA PHE A 149 -16.17 0.14 -11.33
C PHE A 149 -14.97 -0.57 -11.95
N ARG A 150 -15.04 -0.96 -13.24
CA ARG A 150 -13.88 -1.51 -13.97
C ARG A 150 -12.80 -0.45 -14.14
N VAL A 151 -13.18 0.78 -14.49
CA VAL A 151 -12.24 1.91 -14.61
C VAL A 151 -11.63 2.26 -13.26
N VAL A 152 -12.44 2.34 -12.20
CA VAL A 152 -11.95 2.56 -10.82
C VAL A 152 -10.92 1.49 -10.43
N PHE A 153 -11.23 0.22 -10.65
CA PHE A 153 -10.31 -0.87 -10.30
C PHE A 153 -9.04 -0.86 -11.16
N ALA A 154 -9.15 -0.51 -12.44
CA ALA A 154 -8.01 -0.30 -13.32
C ALA A 154 -7.10 0.84 -12.82
N LEU A 155 -7.66 1.98 -12.44
CA LEU A 155 -6.90 3.09 -11.85
C LEU A 155 -6.17 2.68 -10.56
N ILE A 156 -6.81 1.86 -9.71
CA ILE A 156 -6.19 1.31 -8.50
C ILE A 156 -5.02 0.40 -8.86
N ILE A 157 -5.21 -0.60 -9.73
CA ILE A 157 -4.13 -1.52 -10.12
C ILE A 157 -2.98 -0.76 -10.77
N PHE A 158 -3.28 0.19 -11.66
CA PHE A 158 -2.27 0.98 -12.34
C PHE A 158 -1.45 1.86 -11.38
N SER A 159 -2.03 2.29 -10.25
CA SER A 159 -1.27 2.99 -9.21
C SER A 159 -0.20 2.15 -8.52
N LEU A 160 -0.27 0.81 -8.67
CA LEU A 160 0.75 -0.12 -8.20
C LEU A 160 1.76 -0.48 -9.30
N THR A 161 1.49 -0.10 -10.55
CA THR A 161 2.38 -0.30 -11.68
C THR A 161 3.46 0.77 -11.69
N GLN A 162 4.71 0.37 -11.47
CA GLN A 162 5.81 1.32 -11.43
C GLN A 162 6.03 1.95 -12.82
N ARG A 163 6.16 3.28 -12.83
CA ARG A 163 6.58 4.03 -14.01
C ARG A 163 8.03 3.64 -14.34
N PRO A 164 8.33 3.21 -15.58
CA PRO A 164 9.71 2.99 -16.01
C PRO A 164 10.51 4.29 -15.85
N LEU A 165 11.75 4.18 -15.36
CA LEU A 165 12.57 5.37 -15.14
C LEU A 165 12.92 6.01 -16.49
N ASP A 166 12.70 7.33 -16.57
CA ASP A 166 13.10 8.11 -17.73
C ASP A 166 14.64 8.27 -17.76
N MET A 167 15.29 7.48 -18.59
CA MET A 167 16.75 7.49 -18.77
C MET A 167 17.25 8.76 -19.47
N THR A 168 16.36 9.52 -20.12
CA THR A 168 16.73 10.79 -20.77
C THR A 168 16.84 11.93 -19.76
N ARG A 169 16.20 11.78 -18.59
CA ARG A 169 16.36 12.70 -17.47
C ARG A 169 17.81 12.63 -16.99
N PRO A 170 18.53 13.76 -16.90
CA PRO A 170 19.88 13.75 -16.34
C PRO A 170 19.80 13.11 -14.96
N ALA A 171 20.58 12.03 -14.74
CA ALA A 171 20.77 11.51 -13.39
C ALA A 171 21.11 12.71 -12.50
N PRO A 172 20.50 12.85 -11.31
CA PRO A 172 20.81 13.96 -10.42
C PRO A 172 22.33 14.03 -10.32
N GLN A 173 22.90 15.15 -10.75
CA GLN A 173 24.35 15.31 -10.81
C GLN A 173 24.88 14.85 -9.47
N ARG A 174 25.81 13.88 -9.48
CA ARG A 174 26.58 13.47 -8.30
C ARG A 174 27.37 14.71 -7.87
N SER A 175 26.72 15.63 -7.18
CA SER A 175 27.39 16.78 -6.60
C SER A 175 28.33 16.22 -5.56
N THR A 176 29.60 16.58 -5.66
CA THR A 176 30.64 16.22 -4.68
C THR A 176 30.34 16.79 -3.28
N THR A 177 29.28 17.60 -3.13
CA THR A 177 28.86 18.24 -1.88
C THR A 177 27.68 17.58 -1.18
N VAL A 178 26.91 16.71 -1.86
CA VAL A 178 25.70 16.06 -1.30
C VAL A 178 26.10 14.70 -0.76
N SER A 179 25.75 14.40 0.50
CA SER A 179 26.09 13.13 1.13
C SER A 179 25.54 11.95 0.31
N GLY A 180 26.27 10.83 0.22
CA GLY A 180 25.79 9.64 -0.51
C GLY A 180 24.41 9.15 -0.04
N TYR A 181 24.07 9.44 1.22
CA TYR A 181 22.77 9.18 1.82
C TYR A 181 21.63 10.03 1.24
N GLU A 182 21.83 11.33 1.02
CA GLU A 182 20.79 12.20 0.45
C GLU A 182 20.44 11.78 -0.99
N ASN A 183 21.44 11.39 -1.78
CA ASN A 183 21.21 10.85 -3.12
C ASN A 183 20.46 9.51 -3.06
N PHE A 184 20.79 8.65 -2.09
CA PHE A 184 20.09 7.39 -1.86
C PHE A 184 18.62 7.60 -1.45
N LEU A 185 18.35 8.55 -0.55
CA LEU A 185 16.99 8.91 -0.14
C LEU A 185 16.18 9.48 -1.31
N ALA A 186 16.77 10.40 -2.09
CA ALA A 186 16.11 10.97 -3.25
C ALA A 186 15.70 9.89 -4.26
N LEU A 187 16.58 8.93 -4.54
CA LEU A 187 16.29 7.79 -5.40
C LEU A 187 15.10 6.94 -4.88
N VAL A 188 15.08 6.68 -3.58
CA VAL A 188 14.05 5.83 -2.94
C VAL A 188 12.71 6.58 -2.79
N GLN A 189 12.73 7.91 -2.88
CA GLN A 189 11.58 8.81 -2.74
C GLN A 189 11.10 9.45 -4.05
N ASP A 190 11.71 9.15 -5.22
CA ASP A 190 11.43 9.76 -6.54
C ASP A 190 10.08 9.34 -7.18
N GLU A 191 9.02 9.17 -6.38
CA GLU A 191 7.70 8.82 -6.91
C GLU A 191 6.83 10.08 -7.05
N ASP A 192 6.25 10.25 -8.25
CA ASP A 192 5.27 11.29 -8.54
C ASP A 192 4.04 11.16 -7.62
N ALA A 193 3.25 12.24 -7.50
CA ALA A 193 1.98 12.20 -6.82
C ALA A 193 1.11 11.05 -7.39
N PRO A 194 0.40 10.27 -6.55
CA PRO A 194 -0.31 9.06 -6.98
C PRO A 194 -1.65 9.39 -7.67
N VAL A 195 -1.59 10.17 -8.75
CA VAL A 195 -2.74 10.80 -9.42
C VAL A 195 -3.84 9.79 -9.75
N PHE A 196 -3.50 8.63 -10.31
CA PHE A 196 -4.50 7.60 -10.66
C PHE A 196 -5.22 7.04 -9.44
N LEU A 197 -4.50 6.81 -8.34
CA LEU A 197 -5.12 6.38 -7.09
C LEU A 197 -6.06 7.46 -6.57
N GLU A 198 -5.66 8.74 -6.58
CA GLU A 198 -6.53 9.81 -6.09
C GLU A 198 -7.79 9.99 -6.95
N ILE A 199 -7.68 9.83 -8.27
CA ILE A 199 -8.85 9.83 -9.19
C ILE A 199 -9.80 8.69 -8.80
N ALA A 200 -9.28 7.47 -8.63
CA ALA A 200 -10.08 6.30 -8.25
C ALA A 200 -10.80 6.51 -6.91
N LEU A 201 -10.11 7.07 -5.91
CA LEU A 201 -10.66 7.30 -4.58
C LEU A 201 -11.77 8.35 -4.57
N ARG A 202 -11.59 9.45 -5.31
CA ARG A 202 -12.63 10.47 -5.46
C ARG A 202 -13.88 9.90 -6.14
N GLN A 203 -13.71 9.04 -7.15
CA GLN A 203 -14.82 8.32 -7.78
C GLN A 203 -15.51 7.36 -6.81
N LEU A 204 -14.75 6.56 -6.04
CA LEU A 204 -15.29 5.64 -5.03
C LEU A 204 -16.12 6.35 -3.97
N VAL A 205 -15.63 7.49 -3.44
CA VAL A 205 -16.36 8.31 -2.46
C VAL A 205 -17.65 8.86 -3.09
N ALA A 206 -17.59 9.36 -4.32
CA ALA A 206 -18.77 9.84 -5.02
C ALA A 206 -19.81 8.71 -5.26
N GLN A 207 -19.35 7.54 -5.69
CA GLN A 207 -20.18 6.34 -5.91
C GLN A 207 -20.80 5.83 -4.61
N ARG A 208 -20.05 5.81 -3.50
CA ARG A 208 -20.56 5.47 -2.17
C ARG A 208 -21.74 6.36 -1.79
N ARG A 209 -21.57 7.68 -1.89
CA ARG A 209 -22.61 8.67 -1.57
C ARG A 209 -23.84 8.52 -2.48
N LYS A 210 -23.65 8.22 -3.78
CA LYS A 210 -24.74 7.91 -4.71
C LYS A 210 -25.53 6.68 -4.23
N LEU A 211 -24.85 5.57 -3.95
CA LEU A 211 -25.47 4.33 -3.49
C LEU A 211 -26.22 4.49 -2.17
N GLU A 212 -25.68 5.25 -1.22
CA GLU A 212 -26.33 5.54 0.06
C GLU A 212 -27.61 6.37 -0.13
N ARG A 213 -27.59 7.38 -1.01
CA ARG A 213 -28.79 8.18 -1.34
C ARG A 213 -29.89 7.33 -1.97
N TYR A 214 -29.54 6.40 -2.86
CA TYR A 214 -30.53 5.48 -3.45
C TYR A 214 -31.14 4.56 -2.39
N GLY A 215 -30.33 4.03 -1.47
CA GLY A 215 -30.82 3.20 -0.36
C GLY A 215 -31.79 3.94 0.56
N GLN A 216 -31.48 5.19 0.93
CA GLN A 216 -32.34 6.00 1.80
C GLN A 216 -33.69 6.31 1.13
N ARG A 217 -33.69 6.70 -0.15
CA ARG A 217 -34.90 7.06 -0.88
C ARG A 217 -35.88 5.90 -1.02
N ASN A 218 -35.36 4.67 -1.10
CA ASN A 218 -36.18 3.45 -1.14
C ASN A 218 -36.88 3.18 0.21
N THR A 219 -36.22 3.46 1.34
CA THR A 219 -36.82 3.26 2.67
C THR A 219 -37.93 4.25 3.03
N TYR A 220 -37.96 5.46 2.46
CA TYR A 220 -38.96 6.48 2.80
C TYR A 220 -40.26 6.39 1.98
N LEU A 221 -40.23 5.79 0.78
CA LEU A 221 -41.35 5.87 -0.15
C LEU A 221 -42.20 4.58 -0.24
N GLY A 222 -41.80 3.48 0.40
CA GLY A 222 -42.62 2.26 0.50
C GLY A 222 -43.23 1.77 -0.82
N SER A 223 -42.63 2.12 -1.95
CA SER A 223 -43.20 1.94 -3.29
C SER A 223 -42.68 0.61 -3.86
N GLU A 224 -43.61 -0.30 -4.13
CA GLU A 224 -43.33 -1.64 -4.67
C GLU A 224 -42.76 -1.61 -6.12
N ASP A 225 -42.67 -0.45 -6.77
CA ASP A 225 -42.28 -0.34 -8.19
C ASP A 225 -40.77 -0.10 -8.45
N PHE A 226 -39.90 -0.08 -7.43
CA PHE A 226 -38.47 0.22 -7.62
C PHE A 226 -37.49 -0.82 -7.05
N PRO A 227 -37.06 -1.82 -7.85
CA PRO A 227 -35.85 -2.57 -7.54
C PRO A 227 -34.62 -1.80 -8.05
N LYS A 228 -34.15 -0.79 -7.30
CA LYS A 228 -32.93 -0.01 -7.63
C LYS A 228 -31.87 -0.03 -6.54
N SER A 229 -31.80 -1.11 -5.76
CA SER A 229 -30.68 -1.37 -4.87
C SER A 229 -29.84 -2.50 -5.43
N LEU A 230 -28.52 -2.38 -5.27
CA LEU A 230 -27.59 -3.48 -5.52
C LEU A 230 -27.99 -4.71 -4.69
N ARG A 231 -27.76 -5.91 -5.24
CA ARG A 231 -27.92 -7.15 -4.47
C ARG A 231 -26.91 -7.17 -3.33
N ARG A 232 -27.15 -8.02 -2.33
CA ARG A 232 -26.27 -8.14 -1.17
C ARG A 232 -24.83 -8.49 -1.54
N GLU A 233 -24.64 -9.40 -2.51
CA GLU A 233 -23.32 -9.81 -3.00
C GLU A 233 -22.59 -8.69 -3.75
N ASP A 234 -23.32 -7.92 -4.57
CA ASP A 234 -22.78 -6.75 -5.28
C ASP A 234 -22.39 -5.66 -4.28
N ARG A 235 -23.24 -5.39 -3.28
CA ARG A 235 -22.94 -4.44 -2.20
C ARG A 235 -21.71 -4.88 -1.40
N ALA A 236 -21.57 -6.18 -1.11
CA ALA A 236 -20.39 -6.71 -0.45
C ALA A 236 -19.13 -6.52 -1.30
N THR A 237 -19.23 -6.75 -2.61
CA THR A 237 -18.14 -6.47 -3.56
C THR A 237 -17.75 -5.00 -3.57
N PHE A 238 -18.72 -4.09 -3.59
CA PHE A 238 -18.47 -2.65 -3.51
C PHE A 238 -17.75 -2.28 -2.21
N ASN A 239 -18.20 -2.83 -1.07
CA ASN A 239 -17.58 -2.58 0.23
C ASN A 239 -16.12 -3.08 0.27
N LEU A 240 -15.82 -4.23 -0.35
CA LEU A 240 -14.43 -4.71 -0.49
C LEU A 240 -13.60 -3.80 -1.39
N LEU A 241 -14.11 -3.38 -2.55
CA LEU A 241 -13.42 -2.46 -3.44
C LEU A 241 -13.16 -1.10 -2.77
N TYR A 242 -14.13 -0.60 -2.00
CA TYR A 242 -13.99 0.63 -1.23
C TYR A 242 -12.93 0.49 -0.14
N TRP A 243 -12.94 -0.61 0.61
CA TRP A 243 -11.91 -0.90 1.62
C TRP A 243 -10.52 -1.03 0.99
N LEU A 244 -10.41 -1.69 -0.16
CA LEU A 244 -9.16 -1.77 -0.93
C LEU A 244 -8.61 -0.37 -1.27
N GLY A 245 -9.47 0.53 -1.74
CA GLY A 245 -9.11 1.93 -1.97
C GLY A 245 -8.60 2.60 -0.69
N VAL A 246 -9.33 2.49 0.42
CA VAL A 246 -8.93 3.06 1.71
C VAL A 246 -7.58 2.52 2.21
N MET A 247 -7.32 1.22 2.05
CA MET A 247 -6.04 0.61 2.41
C MET A 247 -4.90 1.25 1.61
N PHE A 248 -5.02 1.31 0.27
CA PHE A 248 -3.97 1.89 -0.57
C PHE A 248 -3.80 3.40 -0.39
N ASP A 249 -4.89 4.15 -0.17
CA ASP A 249 -4.79 5.57 0.18
C ASP A 249 -3.99 5.77 1.46
N THR A 250 -4.27 4.96 2.49
CA THR A 250 -3.61 5.04 3.79
C THR A 250 -2.13 4.72 3.69
N LEU A 251 -1.76 3.64 2.99
CA LEU A 251 -0.38 3.25 2.77
C LEU A 251 0.37 4.32 1.94
N SER A 252 -0.25 4.79 0.85
CA SER A 252 0.34 5.81 -0.03
C SER A 252 0.51 7.14 0.69
N ALA A 253 -0.49 7.58 1.48
CA ALA A 253 -0.44 8.82 2.23
C ALA A 253 0.74 8.85 3.21
N ALA A 254 0.89 7.78 3.99
CA ALA A 254 1.99 7.64 4.95
C ALA A 254 3.36 7.58 4.26
N THR A 255 3.45 6.85 3.14
CA THR A 255 4.70 6.59 2.42
C THR A 255 5.17 7.80 1.61
N CYS A 256 4.24 8.58 1.05
CA CYS A 256 4.50 9.80 0.28
C CYS A 256 4.38 11.08 1.11
N GLN A 257 4.15 10.99 2.43
CA GLN A 257 3.95 12.12 3.33
C GLN A 257 2.90 13.14 2.84
N ARG A 258 1.79 12.63 2.28
CA ARG A 258 0.68 13.45 1.78
C ARG A 258 -0.55 13.29 2.64
N ALA A 259 -1.51 14.21 2.49
CA ALA A 259 -2.83 14.03 3.07
C ALA A 259 -3.54 12.82 2.44
N VAL A 260 -4.34 12.14 3.26
CA VAL A 260 -5.27 11.09 2.82
C VAL A 260 -6.38 11.70 1.97
N VAL A 261 -6.77 11.02 0.90
CA VAL A 261 -7.89 11.45 0.05
C VAL A 261 -9.23 11.08 0.70
N VAL A 262 -9.30 9.90 1.32
CA VAL A 262 -10.48 9.44 2.06
C VAL A 262 -10.36 9.87 3.51
N SER A 263 -11.20 10.84 3.88
CA SER A 263 -11.26 11.42 5.23
C SER A 263 -11.70 10.38 6.27
N ASP A 264 -11.43 10.65 7.56
CA ASP A 264 -11.92 9.80 8.66
C ASP A 264 -13.45 9.70 8.66
N ASP A 265 -14.16 10.79 8.31
CA ASP A 265 -15.61 10.81 8.18
C ASP A 265 -16.11 9.90 7.04
N ASP A 266 -15.44 9.95 5.88
CA ASP A 266 -15.79 9.07 4.76
C ASP A 266 -15.42 7.60 5.06
N CYS A 267 -14.49 7.34 5.99
CA CYS A 267 -14.18 5.98 6.44
C CYS A 267 -15.21 5.42 7.44
N ALA A 268 -16.10 6.25 7.98
CA ALA A 268 -17.02 5.85 9.05
C ALA A 268 -17.85 4.61 8.70
N LEU A 269 -18.05 3.76 9.71
CA LEU A 269 -18.92 2.59 9.61
C LEU A 269 -20.37 3.06 9.40
N PRO A 270 -21.18 2.34 8.60
CA PRO A 270 -22.61 2.59 8.54
C PRO A 270 -23.20 2.58 9.95
N ARG A 271 -23.88 3.67 10.34
CA ARG A 271 -24.54 3.73 11.65
C ARG A 271 -25.55 2.58 11.72
N LEU A 272 -25.35 1.64 12.64
CA LEU A 272 -26.41 0.70 13.01
C LEU A 272 -27.59 1.58 13.42
N ARG A 273 -28.72 1.49 12.70
CA ARG A 273 -29.95 2.11 13.17
C ARG A 273 -30.24 1.48 14.53
N LYS A 274 -30.10 2.25 15.62
CA LYS A 274 -30.84 1.92 16.84
C LYS A 274 -32.30 1.82 16.44
N ASP A 275 -32.93 0.71 16.78
CA ASP A 275 -34.33 0.49 16.47
C ASP A 275 -35.14 1.71 16.96
N PRO A 276 -36.11 2.25 16.18
CA PRO A 276 -36.93 3.39 16.61
C PRO A 276 -37.80 3.14 17.86
N GLY A 277 -37.68 1.97 18.50
CA GLY A 277 -38.46 1.54 19.64
C GLY A 277 -37.85 1.81 21.02
N GLU A 278 -36.54 2.02 21.13
CA GLU A 278 -35.94 2.43 22.41
C GLU A 278 -36.05 3.94 22.57
N ARG A 279 -37.24 4.37 23.02
CA ARG A 279 -37.38 5.67 23.67
C ARG A 279 -36.45 5.67 24.88
N ASP A 280 -35.42 6.50 24.83
CA ASP A 280 -34.77 6.99 26.03
C ASP A 280 -35.87 7.49 26.97
N ASN A 281 -36.08 6.78 28.07
CA ASN A 281 -36.87 7.27 29.20
C ASN A 281 -36.06 8.40 29.87
N ALA A 282 -35.90 9.52 29.15
CA ALA A 282 -35.59 10.80 29.73
C ALA A 282 -36.79 11.15 30.62
N SER A 283 -36.60 10.90 31.91
CA SER A 283 -37.56 11.22 32.95
C SER A 283 -37.83 12.72 32.89
N GLU A 284 -39.05 13.10 32.50
CA GLU A 284 -39.53 14.48 32.62
C GLU A 284 -39.34 14.97 34.07
N PRO A 285 -38.91 16.23 34.29
CA PRO A 285 -38.82 16.77 35.64
C PRO A 285 -40.24 17.06 36.14
N ARG A 286 -40.76 16.18 37.01
CA ARG A 286 -41.97 16.47 37.76
C ARG A 286 -41.67 17.58 38.78
N ASN A 287 -42.25 18.75 38.50
CA ASN A 287 -42.41 19.84 39.46
C ASN A 287 -43.03 19.32 40.77
N THR A 288 -42.27 19.40 41.86
CA THR A 288 -42.82 19.55 43.21
C THR A 288 -41.91 20.46 44.02
N GLU A 289 -42.34 21.71 44.18
CA GLU A 289 -41.89 22.60 45.24
C GLU A 289 -42.24 22.02 46.62
N LYS A 290 -41.27 21.98 47.53
CA LYS A 290 -41.48 22.18 48.97
C LYS A 290 -40.15 22.47 49.68
N TYR A 291 -40.22 23.51 50.51
CA TYR A 291 -39.20 24.23 51.30
C TYR A 291 -38.05 23.43 51.98
N PRO A 292 -36.91 24.09 52.27
CA PRO A 292 -35.76 23.49 52.94
C PRO A 292 -35.82 23.62 54.47
N PRO A 293 -35.02 22.83 55.21
CA PRO A 293 -34.43 23.35 56.44
C PRO A 293 -32.90 23.16 56.52
N PRO A 294 -32.22 24.00 57.32
CA PRO A 294 -30.77 24.15 57.31
C PRO A 294 -30.12 23.25 58.36
N HIS A 295 -29.04 22.55 58.01
CA HIS A 295 -28.11 22.03 59.01
C HIS A 295 -26.67 22.17 58.54
N TYR A 296 -25.94 23.00 59.30
CA TYR A 296 -24.49 23.10 59.31
C TYR A 296 -23.88 21.78 59.78
N SER A 297 -22.90 21.28 59.03
CA SER A 297 -21.82 20.47 59.60
C SER A 297 -20.56 20.64 58.77
N PHE A 298 -19.57 21.20 59.43
CA PHE A 298 -18.18 21.41 59.01
C PHE A 298 -17.38 20.14 59.31
N HIS A 299 -16.76 19.53 58.28
CA HIS A 299 -15.60 18.61 58.36
C HIS A 299 -14.97 18.56 56.96
N THR A 300 -13.91 19.33 56.69
CA THR A 300 -12.48 18.96 56.76
C THR A 300 -12.04 17.87 55.78
N GLY A 301 -11.36 18.29 54.71
CA GLY A 301 -10.13 17.66 54.24
C GLY A 301 -10.21 16.70 53.05
N ASN A 302 -9.74 17.20 51.91
CA ASN A 302 -9.23 16.50 50.71
C ASN A 302 -10.24 15.77 49.82
N ASP A 303 -10.69 16.47 48.77
CA ASP A 303 -11.06 15.85 47.50
C ASP A 303 -10.21 16.44 46.37
N PHE A 304 -9.60 15.52 45.61
CA PHE A 304 -8.83 15.75 44.40
C PHE A 304 -9.81 16.16 43.28
N ASP A 305 -9.71 17.39 42.79
CA ASP A 305 -10.49 17.85 41.63
C ASP A 305 -10.11 17.04 40.38
N MET A 306 -11.03 16.18 39.95
CA MET A 306 -10.99 15.50 38.66
C MET A 306 -11.66 16.42 37.62
N PRO A 307 -10.96 16.89 36.55
CA PRO A 307 -11.59 17.76 35.57
C PRO A 307 -12.55 16.96 34.69
N SER A 308 -13.81 17.37 34.72
CA SER A 308 -14.92 16.86 33.92
C SER A 308 -14.57 16.76 32.43
N HIS A 309 -14.57 15.53 31.91
CA HIS A 309 -14.50 15.25 30.49
C HIS A 309 -15.77 15.77 29.80
N THR A 310 -15.61 16.65 28.82
CA THR A 310 -16.67 17.01 27.88
C THR A 310 -17.07 15.79 27.06
N ASN A 311 -18.38 15.55 26.96
CA ASN A 311 -19.06 14.39 26.37
C ASN A 311 -18.88 14.25 24.83
N ALA A 312 -17.65 14.12 24.33
CA ALA A 312 -17.36 13.84 22.92
C ALA A 312 -16.56 12.53 22.70
N HIS A 313 -15.96 11.94 23.74
CA HIS A 313 -14.99 10.84 23.57
C HIS A 313 -15.54 9.41 23.65
N VAL A 314 -16.80 9.19 24.06
CA VAL A 314 -17.30 7.82 24.33
C VAL A 314 -17.61 7.01 23.04
N ASN A 315 -17.65 7.65 21.86
CA ASN A 315 -17.98 6.97 20.60
C ASN A 315 -16.78 6.71 19.67
N ASP A 316 -15.59 7.22 19.96
CA ASP A 316 -14.44 7.14 19.03
C ASP A 316 -13.76 5.75 19.04
N ASP A 317 -13.87 5.03 20.16
CA ASP A 317 -13.28 3.69 20.33
C ASP A 317 -13.90 2.62 19.42
N GLN A 318 -15.05 2.90 18.79
CA GLN A 318 -15.77 1.96 17.90
C GLN A 318 -15.58 2.24 16.40
N GLY A 319 -14.85 3.29 16.02
CA GLY A 319 -14.60 3.62 14.62
C GLY A 319 -13.64 2.65 13.93
N VAL A 320 -13.56 2.70 12.58
CA VAL A 320 -12.60 1.91 11.77
C VAL A 320 -11.16 2.14 12.24
N TRP A 321 -10.85 3.38 12.63
CA TRP A 321 -9.55 3.78 13.14
C TRP A 321 -9.44 3.79 14.66
N GLY A 322 -10.47 3.32 15.37
CA GLY A 322 -10.47 3.11 16.82
C GLY A 322 -9.94 1.72 17.16
N ASP A 323 -10.57 1.05 18.11
CA ASP A 323 -10.11 -0.25 18.60
C ASP A 323 -10.63 -1.44 17.76
N LEU A 324 -11.39 -1.20 16.69
CA LEU A 324 -12.07 -2.24 15.91
C LEU A 324 -11.15 -3.44 15.56
N PHE A 325 -9.93 -3.16 15.11
CA PHE A 325 -8.98 -4.20 14.65
C PHE A 325 -8.07 -4.76 15.76
N VAL A 326 -8.10 -4.18 16.96
CA VAL A 326 -7.24 -4.55 18.08
C VAL A 326 -8.03 -5.04 19.30
N ARG A 327 -9.36 -5.00 19.23
CA ARG A 327 -10.29 -5.56 20.21
C ARG A 327 -10.08 -7.05 20.37
N THR A 328 -10.02 -7.46 21.63
CA THR A 328 -10.09 -8.86 22.03
C THR A 328 -11.54 -9.19 22.39
N GLU A 329 -12.11 -10.24 21.81
CA GLU A 329 -13.52 -10.63 22.01
C GLU A 329 -13.87 -11.05 23.45
N SER A 330 -12.88 -11.31 24.31
CA SER A 330 -13.08 -11.60 25.73
C SER A 330 -12.06 -10.89 26.63
N PRO A 331 -12.50 -9.98 27.53
CA PRO A 331 -11.59 -9.36 28.50
C PRO A 331 -11.09 -10.32 29.59
N HIS A 332 -11.62 -11.55 29.65
CA HIS A 332 -11.29 -12.55 30.68
C HIS A 332 -10.34 -13.66 30.22
N MET A 333 -9.93 -13.67 28.95
CA MET A 333 -8.99 -14.64 28.41
C MET A 333 -8.01 -13.90 27.51
N GLU A 334 -6.74 -13.84 27.92
CA GLU A 334 -5.68 -13.34 27.04
C GLU A 334 -5.64 -14.22 25.77
N PRO A 335 -5.89 -13.65 24.59
CA PRO A 335 -5.90 -14.41 23.36
C PRO A 335 -4.47 -14.88 23.11
N LYS A 336 -4.27 -16.20 23.08
CA LYS A 336 -2.94 -16.76 22.83
C LYS A 336 -2.51 -16.41 21.41
N ALA A 337 -1.31 -15.83 21.29
CA ALA A 337 -0.69 -15.60 19.99
C ALA A 337 -0.62 -16.91 19.19
N ALA A 338 -0.96 -16.84 17.90
CA ALA A 338 -0.80 -17.96 17.00
C ALA A 338 0.67 -18.38 16.90
N ARG A 339 0.93 -19.68 16.70
CA ARG A 339 2.28 -20.27 16.60
C ARG A 339 2.31 -21.33 15.49
N TRP A 340 3.49 -21.56 14.91
CA TRP A 340 3.75 -22.70 14.02
C TRP A 340 4.28 -23.90 14.84
N PRO A 341 3.95 -25.16 14.48
CA PRO A 341 3.12 -25.60 13.37
C PRO A 341 1.61 -25.43 13.63
N CYS A 342 0.86 -25.02 12.61
CA CYS A 342 -0.59 -24.92 12.66
C CYS A 342 -1.24 -25.33 11.34
N SER A 343 -2.57 -25.50 11.34
CA SER A 343 -3.29 -25.77 10.09
C SER A 343 -3.19 -24.59 9.11
N TYR A 344 -3.27 -24.87 7.81
CA TYR A 344 -3.31 -23.85 6.77
C TYR A 344 -4.43 -22.82 6.98
N LYS A 345 -5.64 -23.28 7.35
CA LYS A 345 -6.76 -22.38 7.65
C LYS A 345 -6.47 -21.46 8.83
N HIS A 346 -5.78 -21.95 9.85
CA HIS A 346 -5.38 -21.12 10.99
C HIS A 346 -4.35 -20.07 10.57
N ALA A 347 -3.30 -20.47 9.84
CA ALA A 347 -2.30 -19.54 9.28
C ALA A 347 -2.96 -18.44 8.42
N ALA A 348 -3.85 -18.84 7.49
CA ALA A 348 -4.56 -17.91 6.62
C ALA A 348 -5.44 -16.94 7.42
N SER A 349 -6.17 -17.44 8.43
CA SER A 349 -6.98 -16.60 9.32
C SER A 349 -6.15 -15.63 10.14
N THR A 350 -5.01 -16.06 10.67
CA THR A 350 -4.10 -15.20 11.45
C THR A 350 -3.54 -14.08 10.58
N LEU A 351 -3.05 -14.39 9.38
CA LEU A 351 -2.52 -13.38 8.46
C LEU A 351 -3.61 -12.44 7.93
N SER A 352 -4.82 -12.96 7.68
CA SER A 352 -5.95 -12.14 7.25
C SER A 352 -6.43 -11.17 8.33
N ALA A 353 -6.42 -11.59 9.61
CA ALA A 353 -6.71 -10.72 10.75
C ALA A 353 -5.62 -9.66 11.00
N ALA A 354 -4.37 -9.98 10.71
CA ALA A 354 -3.23 -9.06 10.84
C ALA A 354 -3.22 -7.96 9.75
N ALA A 355 -3.77 -8.22 8.56
CA ALA A 355 -3.79 -7.28 7.44
C ALA A 355 -4.37 -5.88 7.77
N PRO A 356 -5.57 -5.74 8.37
CA PRO A 356 -6.10 -4.44 8.76
C PRO A 356 -5.33 -3.77 9.90
N VAL A 357 -4.68 -4.52 10.80
CA VAL A 357 -3.83 -3.96 11.88
C VAL A 357 -2.60 -3.26 11.30
N LYS A 358 -1.99 -3.86 10.26
CA LYS A 358 -0.95 -3.17 9.47
C LYS A 358 -1.46 -1.85 8.90
N VAL A 359 -2.64 -1.84 8.28
CA VAL A 359 -3.22 -0.62 7.69
C VAL A 359 -3.48 0.42 8.78
N LEU A 360 -3.94 0.00 9.95
CA LEU A 360 -4.15 0.88 11.10
C LEU A 360 -2.85 1.56 11.54
N LEU A 361 -1.71 0.85 11.59
CA LEU A 361 -0.42 1.47 11.90
C LEU A 361 -0.04 2.54 10.87
N PHE A 362 -0.17 2.27 9.57
CA PHE A 362 0.04 3.28 8.53
C PHE A 362 -0.90 4.48 8.70
N ARG A 363 -2.16 4.26 9.09
CA ARG A 363 -3.10 5.36 9.38
C ARG A 363 -2.61 6.21 10.55
N ARG A 364 -2.12 5.60 11.63
CA ARG A 364 -1.55 6.33 12.78
C ARG A 364 -0.33 7.15 12.39
N VAL A 365 0.54 6.60 11.53
CA VAL A 365 1.70 7.31 10.97
C VAL A 365 1.24 8.53 10.14
N ALA A 366 0.27 8.37 9.23
CA ALA A 366 -0.25 9.47 8.43
C ALA A 366 -0.95 10.56 9.27
N GLN A 367 -1.71 10.16 10.30
CA GLN A 367 -2.31 11.09 11.25
C GLN A 367 -1.24 11.86 12.03
N LEU A 368 -0.18 11.19 12.48
CA LEU A 368 0.94 11.83 13.18
C LEU A 368 1.72 12.78 12.27
N GLN A 369 1.95 12.41 11.01
CA GLN A 369 2.53 13.29 9.98
C GLN A 369 1.71 14.59 9.85
N ALA A 370 0.39 14.47 9.77
CA ALA A 370 -0.50 15.63 9.69
C ALA A 370 -0.44 16.53 10.94
N LEU A 371 -0.38 15.93 12.14
CA LEU A 371 -0.22 16.67 13.40
C LEU A 371 1.11 17.43 13.44
N VAL A 372 2.19 16.79 12.99
CA VAL A 372 3.53 17.39 12.92
C VAL A 372 3.55 18.54 11.90
N SER A 373 3.01 18.34 10.69
CA SER A 373 2.97 19.37 9.65
C SER A 373 2.13 20.59 10.05
N GLN A 374 1.07 20.37 10.84
CA GLN A 374 0.20 21.42 11.34
C GLN A 374 0.72 22.09 12.61
N GLN A 375 1.88 21.67 13.13
CA GLN A 375 2.42 22.12 14.42
C GLN A 375 1.38 22.03 15.54
N ALA A 376 0.67 20.90 15.58
CA ALA A 376 -0.35 20.65 16.60
C ALA A 376 0.26 20.71 18.02
N SER A 377 -0.60 20.85 19.03
CA SER A 377 -0.12 20.94 20.42
C SER A 377 0.68 19.71 20.82
N ALA A 378 1.69 19.89 21.67
CA ALA A 378 2.51 18.80 22.20
C ALA A 378 1.67 17.65 22.81
N LYS A 379 0.53 17.99 23.42
CA LYS A 379 -0.43 17.01 23.95
C LYS A 379 -1.05 16.13 22.84
N GLN A 380 -1.43 16.71 21.71
CA GLN A 380 -2.00 15.97 20.58
C GLN A 380 -0.95 15.11 19.89
N ILE A 381 0.27 15.61 19.73
CA ILE A 381 1.39 14.85 19.15
C ILE A 381 1.70 13.62 20.02
N GLU A 382 1.83 13.80 21.34
CA GLU A 382 2.06 12.66 22.26
C GLU A 382 0.88 11.69 22.32
N ALA A 383 -0.35 12.18 22.19
CA ALA A 383 -1.52 11.30 22.06
C ALA A 383 -1.45 10.45 20.78
N GLY A 384 -1.05 11.06 19.65
CA GLY A 384 -0.83 10.37 18.38
C GLY A 384 0.29 9.31 18.47
N ILE A 385 1.40 9.63 19.14
CA ILE A 385 2.49 8.68 19.42
C ILE A 385 1.98 7.51 20.25
N LYS A 386 1.24 7.77 21.34
CA LYS A 386 0.66 6.74 22.20
C LYS A 386 -0.31 5.84 21.43
N ALA A 387 -1.13 6.41 20.55
CA ALA A 387 -2.03 5.64 19.69
C ALA A 387 -1.28 4.75 18.68
N ALA A 388 -0.17 5.23 18.09
CA ALA A 388 0.67 4.42 17.22
C ALA A 388 1.33 3.26 17.97
N PHE A 389 1.88 3.51 19.16
CA PHE A 389 2.50 2.47 19.98
C PHE A 389 1.50 1.46 20.54
N TYR A 390 0.25 1.85 20.77
CA TYR A 390 -0.81 0.91 21.14
C TYR A 390 -0.99 -0.17 20.05
N VAL A 391 -1.05 0.25 18.77
CA VAL A 391 -1.13 -0.67 17.62
C VAL A 391 0.14 -1.50 17.47
N TYR A 392 1.32 -0.86 17.60
CA TYR A 392 2.61 -1.54 17.55
C TYR A 392 2.71 -2.66 18.59
N ASN A 393 2.34 -2.36 19.84
CA ASN A 393 2.36 -3.33 20.92
C ASN A 393 1.34 -4.44 20.69
N HIS A 394 0.12 -4.13 20.24
CA HIS A 394 -0.86 -5.17 19.90
C HIS A 394 -0.31 -6.16 18.87
N TRP A 395 0.32 -5.68 17.79
CA TRP A 395 0.96 -6.55 16.81
C TRP A 395 2.06 -7.41 17.41
N HIS A 396 2.91 -6.80 18.23
CA HIS A 396 4.02 -7.50 18.88
C HIS A 396 3.54 -8.67 19.75
N HIS A 397 2.40 -8.52 20.44
CA HIS A 397 1.83 -9.58 21.27
C HIS A 397 1.07 -10.62 20.44
N MET A 398 0.29 -10.19 19.44
CA MET A 398 -0.67 -11.06 18.75
C MET A 398 -0.12 -11.79 17.52
N TYR A 399 0.69 -11.11 16.71
CA TYR A 399 1.07 -11.57 15.37
C TYR A 399 2.57 -11.81 15.23
N ASN A 400 3.41 -11.04 15.93
CA ASN A 400 4.87 -11.18 15.82
C ASN A 400 5.40 -12.59 16.16
N PRO A 401 4.87 -13.33 17.16
CA PRO A 401 5.30 -14.70 17.41
C PRO A 401 5.08 -15.63 16.20
N PHE A 402 3.92 -15.51 15.54
CA PHE A 402 3.61 -16.30 14.34
C PHE A 402 4.50 -15.90 13.16
N ILE A 403 4.69 -14.59 12.92
CA ILE A 403 5.57 -14.10 11.83
C ILE A 403 7.01 -14.56 12.04
N THR A 404 7.51 -14.54 13.28
CA THR A 404 8.85 -15.03 13.62
C THR A 404 8.97 -16.53 13.37
N ASP A 405 7.97 -17.32 13.75
CA ASP A 405 7.94 -18.74 13.44
C ASP A 405 7.92 -18.98 11.92
N CYS A 406 7.16 -18.18 11.15
CA CYS A 406 7.13 -18.28 9.69
C CYS A 406 8.48 -18.02 9.03
N VAL A 407 9.23 -16.99 9.49
CA VAL A 407 10.59 -16.71 8.99
C VAL A 407 11.53 -17.88 9.30
N LYS A 408 11.41 -18.47 10.50
CA LYS A 408 12.27 -19.57 10.94
C LYS A 408 11.99 -20.88 10.20
N HIS A 409 10.72 -21.14 9.87
CA HIS A 409 10.25 -22.38 9.25
C HIS A 409 9.76 -22.17 7.81
N HIS A 410 10.32 -21.20 7.10
CA HIS A 410 9.86 -20.77 5.77
C HIS A 410 9.61 -21.95 4.81
N ASP A 411 10.55 -22.89 4.77
CA ASP A 411 10.53 -24.05 3.86
C ASP A 411 9.44 -25.06 4.17
N GLU A 412 8.92 -25.06 5.40
CA GLU A 412 7.84 -25.94 5.83
C GLU A 412 6.45 -25.36 5.51
N LEU A 413 6.39 -24.07 5.15
CA LEU A 413 5.14 -23.37 4.89
C LEU A 413 4.65 -23.62 3.45
N PRO A 414 3.32 -23.67 3.22
CA PRO A 414 2.78 -23.61 1.88
C PRO A 414 3.17 -22.31 1.16
N ALA A 415 3.43 -22.37 -0.15
CA ALA A 415 3.93 -21.24 -0.94
C ALA A 415 3.06 -19.96 -0.82
N ARG A 416 1.73 -20.10 -0.67
CA ARG A 416 0.84 -18.96 -0.41
C ARG A 416 1.09 -18.31 0.94
N VAL A 417 1.31 -19.11 1.97
CA VAL A 417 1.61 -18.60 3.32
C VAL A 417 2.96 -17.89 3.29
N GLN A 418 3.97 -18.46 2.62
CA GLN A 418 5.27 -17.83 2.38
C GLN A 418 5.10 -16.44 1.75
N SER A 419 4.36 -16.35 0.66
CA SER A 419 4.01 -15.07 0.02
C SER A 419 3.31 -14.12 1.00
N TRP A 420 2.16 -14.51 1.56
CA TRP A 420 1.33 -13.63 2.38
C TRP A 420 2.05 -13.05 3.59
N TYR A 421 2.77 -13.88 4.35
CA TYR A 421 3.46 -13.42 5.54
C TYR A 421 4.64 -12.52 5.16
N THR A 422 5.39 -12.85 4.09
CA THR A 422 6.50 -12.03 3.61
C THR A 422 6.02 -10.63 3.27
N LEU A 423 5.01 -10.50 2.41
CA LEU A 423 4.52 -9.19 1.98
C LEU A 423 3.92 -8.39 3.15
N LEU A 424 3.16 -9.07 4.01
CA LEU A 424 2.54 -8.44 5.19
C LEU A 424 3.60 -7.90 6.17
N ALA A 425 4.62 -8.70 6.50
CA ALA A 425 5.69 -8.32 7.41
C ALA A 425 6.56 -7.20 6.82
N GLY A 426 6.90 -7.27 5.53
CA GLY A 426 7.69 -6.22 4.87
C GLY A 426 7.01 -4.85 4.92
N HIS A 427 5.69 -4.82 4.69
CA HIS A 427 4.91 -3.58 4.81
C HIS A 427 4.78 -3.11 6.27
N TRP A 428 4.59 -4.03 7.22
CA TRP A 428 4.58 -3.70 8.65
C TRP A 428 5.88 -3.00 9.06
N HIS A 429 7.03 -3.58 8.71
CA HIS A 429 8.33 -3.00 9.05
C HIS A 429 8.56 -1.63 8.38
N LEU A 430 8.08 -1.40 7.16
CA LEU A 430 8.12 -0.05 6.58
C LEU A 430 7.36 0.97 7.44
N ALA A 431 6.15 0.65 7.91
CA ALA A 431 5.39 1.54 8.77
C ALA A 431 6.13 1.85 10.08
N THR A 432 6.85 0.87 10.65
CA THR A 432 7.67 1.09 11.85
C THR A 432 8.89 1.97 11.59
N PHE A 433 9.51 1.89 10.41
CA PHE A 433 10.57 2.83 10.01
C PHE A 433 10.02 4.26 9.89
N LEU A 434 8.88 4.44 9.20
CA LEU A 434 8.22 5.74 9.10
C LEU A 434 7.86 6.31 10.47
N LEU A 435 7.37 5.47 11.39
CA LEU A 435 7.12 5.89 12.78
C LEU A 435 8.42 6.32 13.48
N SER A 436 9.51 5.58 13.30
CA SER A 436 10.81 5.93 13.90
C SER A 436 11.36 7.27 13.39
N ASP A 437 11.19 7.56 12.09
CA ASP A 437 11.60 8.81 11.47
C ASP A 437 10.76 9.99 12.01
N LEU A 438 9.46 9.77 12.24
CA LEU A 438 8.59 10.76 12.86
C LEU A 438 8.96 11.05 14.30
N LEU A 439 9.32 10.02 15.09
CA LEU A 439 9.79 10.22 16.46
C LEU A 439 11.08 11.05 16.49
N GLU A 440 12.04 10.74 15.61
CA GLU A 440 13.27 11.53 15.48
C GLU A 440 12.98 12.98 15.08
N THR A 441 12.04 13.19 14.15
CA THR A 441 11.59 14.52 13.73
C THR A 441 10.95 15.28 14.89
N VAL A 442 10.00 14.67 15.61
CA VAL A 442 9.33 15.28 16.78
C VAL A 442 10.33 15.64 17.88
N ASP A 443 11.31 14.78 18.12
CA ASP A 443 12.30 14.98 19.18
C ASP A 443 13.31 16.07 18.82
N SER A 444 13.79 16.08 17.57
CA SER A 444 14.75 17.07 17.05
C SER A 444 14.15 18.46 16.84
N THR A 445 12.85 18.54 16.52
CA THR A 445 12.11 19.81 16.35
C THR A 445 11.48 20.31 17.65
N HIS A 446 11.69 19.61 18.77
CA HIS A 446 11.17 19.98 20.09
C HIS A 446 9.63 20.11 20.17
N LEU A 447 8.90 19.43 19.28
CA LEU A 447 7.43 19.42 19.27
C LEU A 447 6.82 18.63 20.43
N SER A 448 7.62 17.79 21.08
CA SER A 448 7.25 17.00 22.26
C SER A 448 7.77 17.62 23.57
N PRO A 449 7.06 17.43 24.72
CA PRO A 449 7.53 17.87 26.03
C PRO A 449 8.90 17.27 26.38
N LEU A 450 9.74 18.05 27.07
CA LEU A 450 11.11 17.63 27.42
C LEU A 450 11.15 16.28 28.16
N SER A 451 10.19 16.01 29.06
CA SER A 451 10.14 14.74 29.80
C SER A 451 9.94 13.52 28.90
N GLU A 452 9.06 13.61 27.91
CA GLU A 452 8.76 12.51 26.99
C GLU A 452 9.94 12.29 26.03
N ARG A 453 10.57 13.37 25.54
CA ARG A 453 11.81 13.30 24.74
C ARG A 453 12.95 12.64 25.50
N LEU A 454 13.20 13.06 26.74
CA LEU A 454 14.24 12.47 27.59
C LEU A 454 13.96 10.99 27.88
N SER A 455 12.71 10.62 28.12
CA SER A 455 12.31 9.21 28.29
C SER A 455 12.65 8.35 27.06
N ARG A 456 12.33 8.83 25.86
CA ARG A 456 12.67 8.16 24.60
C ARG A 456 14.17 8.08 24.35
N GLN A 457 14.92 9.13 24.67
CA GLN A 457 16.38 9.16 24.56
C GLN A 457 17.05 8.21 25.55
N MET A 458 16.64 8.22 26.82
CA MET A 458 17.18 7.34 27.86
C MET A 458 16.88 5.86 27.58
N SER A 459 15.74 5.55 26.96
CA SER A 459 15.39 4.19 26.54
C SER A 459 15.99 3.79 25.18
N ASN A 460 16.71 4.70 24.51
CA ASN A 460 17.27 4.50 23.18
C ASN A 460 16.21 4.01 22.15
N LEU A 461 14.99 4.54 22.25
CA LEU A 461 13.81 3.99 21.57
C LEU A 461 13.96 3.98 20.04
N VAL A 462 14.35 5.10 19.45
CA VAL A 462 14.44 5.24 17.98
C VAL A 462 15.52 4.33 17.39
N PRO A 463 16.78 4.33 17.88
CA PRO A 463 17.80 3.42 17.36
C PRO A 463 17.46 1.95 17.58
N MET A 464 16.85 1.60 18.72
CA MET A 464 16.37 0.23 18.98
C MET A 464 15.32 -0.19 17.95
N LEU A 465 14.30 0.64 17.70
CA LEU A 465 13.25 0.35 16.73
C LEU A 465 13.84 0.15 15.34
N ARG A 466 14.70 1.07 14.87
CA ARG A 466 15.35 0.93 13.55
C ARG A 466 16.15 -0.36 13.45
N ARG A 467 16.97 -0.68 14.46
CA ARG A 467 17.80 -1.89 14.48
C ARG A 467 16.97 -3.17 14.45
N GLN A 468 15.95 -3.28 15.30
CA GLN A 468 15.09 -4.48 15.37
C GLN A 468 14.37 -4.74 14.05
N ASN A 469 13.79 -3.69 13.46
CA ASN A 469 13.08 -3.81 12.19
C ASN A 469 14.04 -4.05 11.01
N ALA A 470 15.24 -3.49 11.04
CA ALA A 470 16.27 -3.77 10.03
C ALA A 470 16.72 -5.23 10.04
N ILE A 471 16.93 -5.80 11.23
CA ILE A 471 17.24 -7.22 11.39
C ILE A 471 16.09 -8.09 10.86
N ALA A 472 14.86 -7.78 11.24
CA ALA A 472 13.68 -8.54 10.81
C ALA A 472 13.49 -8.51 9.29
N VAL A 473 13.66 -7.35 8.64
CA VAL A 473 13.58 -7.22 7.18
C VAL A 473 14.70 -7.98 6.47
N ALA A 474 15.92 -7.97 7.00
CA ALA A 474 17.02 -8.76 6.45
C ALA A 474 16.75 -10.27 6.54
N ASP A 475 16.27 -10.75 7.70
CA ASP A 475 15.89 -12.15 7.89
C ASP A 475 14.70 -12.56 6.99
N LEU A 476 13.76 -11.64 6.76
CA LEU A 476 12.65 -11.79 5.82
C LEU A 476 13.13 -11.92 4.37
N SER A 477 14.07 -11.07 3.96
CA SER A 477 14.73 -11.11 2.64
C SER A 477 15.43 -12.46 2.44
N ARG A 478 16.28 -12.85 3.40
CA ARG A 478 17.03 -14.09 3.37
C ARG A 478 16.12 -15.31 3.25
N SER A 479 15.12 -15.42 4.12
CA SER A 479 14.17 -16.56 4.11
C SER A 479 13.39 -16.63 2.81
N SER A 480 12.98 -15.49 2.25
CA SER A 480 12.22 -15.43 1.00
C SER A 480 13.01 -15.86 -0.24
N ILE A 481 14.34 -15.69 -0.23
CA ILE A 481 15.23 -16.01 -1.36
C ILE A 481 15.84 -17.41 -1.23
N HIS A 482 16.38 -17.72 -0.06
CA HIS A 482 17.14 -18.95 0.18
C HIS A 482 16.28 -20.09 0.72
N GLY A 483 14.97 -19.90 0.77
CA GLY A 483 14.05 -20.98 1.10
C GLY A 483 14.16 -22.11 0.08
N SER A 484 13.94 -23.35 0.49
CA SER A 484 13.97 -24.50 -0.42
C SER A 484 12.89 -24.30 -1.49
N VAL A 485 13.30 -23.84 -2.67
CA VAL A 485 12.47 -23.76 -3.86
C VAL A 485 12.28 -25.19 -4.36
N GLY A 486 11.49 -25.99 -3.64
CA GLY A 486 10.73 -27.01 -4.34
C GLY A 486 9.86 -26.23 -5.31
N GLU A 487 10.03 -26.45 -6.61
CA GLU A 487 9.25 -25.81 -7.68
C GLU A 487 7.84 -25.61 -7.17
N ALA A 488 7.47 -24.39 -6.75
CA ALA A 488 6.14 -24.14 -6.24
C ALA A 488 5.25 -24.23 -7.47
N PRO A 489 4.60 -25.37 -7.77
CA PRO A 489 3.92 -25.56 -9.05
C PRO A 489 2.71 -24.61 -9.18
N ASP A 490 2.38 -24.00 -8.04
CA ASP A 490 1.36 -23.02 -7.78
C ASP A 490 1.68 -21.64 -8.37
N PHE A 491 2.94 -21.22 -8.54
CA PHE A 491 3.25 -19.87 -9.05
C PHE A 491 3.85 -19.89 -10.45
N HIS A 492 3.53 -18.87 -11.25
CA HIS A 492 4.18 -18.58 -12.52
C HIS A 492 5.69 -18.44 -12.32
N PHE A 493 6.47 -18.97 -13.26
CA PHE A 493 7.93 -19.06 -13.12
C PHE A 493 8.60 -17.70 -12.84
N ALA A 494 8.06 -16.60 -13.37
CA ALA A 494 8.59 -15.25 -13.11
C ALA A 494 8.47 -14.81 -11.62
N LEU A 495 7.70 -15.50 -10.78
CA LEU A 495 7.49 -15.20 -9.37
C LEU A 495 7.94 -16.33 -8.43
N ASN A 496 8.33 -17.49 -8.96
CA ASN A 496 8.58 -18.69 -8.15
C ASN A 496 9.97 -18.74 -7.49
N GLU A 497 10.89 -17.86 -7.88
CA GLU A 497 12.26 -17.86 -7.38
C GLU A 497 12.41 -17.28 -5.96
N ALA A 498 11.48 -16.41 -5.54
CA ALA A 498 11.48 -15.87 -4.19
C ALA A 498 10.09 -15.37 -3.80
N ALA A 499 9.66 -15.62 -2.56
CA ALA A 499 8.33 -15.22 -2.08
C ALA A 499 8.08 -13.70 -2.22
N LEU A 500 9.12 -12.88 -2.05
CA LEU A 500 9.07 -11.42 -2.20
C LEU A 500 8.72 -10.94 -3.63
N LEU A 501 8.91 -11.79 -4.66
CA LEU A 501 8.58 -11.43 -6.05
C LEU A 501 7.07 -11.34 -6.29
N THR A 502 6.27 -11.94 -5.40
CA THR A 502 4.81 -11.88 -5.42
C THR A 502 4.24 -10.51 -5.04
N GLU A 503 5.05 -9.59 -4.50
CA GLU A 503 4.60 -8.26 -4.06
C GLU A 503 3.92 -7.47 -5.19
N PRO A 504 2.62 -7.15 -5.10
CA PRO A 504 1.95 -6.34 -6.13
C PRO A 504 2.38 -4.87 -6.10
N TRP A 505 2.80 -4.33 -4.95
CA TRP A 505 3.21 -2.94 -4.80
C TRP A 505 4.69 -2.82 -4.45
N THR A 506 5.53 -3.14 -5.43
CA THR A 506 6.99 -3.33 -5.27
C THR A 506 7.68 -2.20 -4.49
N VAL A 507 7.28 -0.94 -4.69
CA VAL A 507 7.89 0.23 -4.02
C VAL A 507 7.87 0.13 -2.48
N VAL A 508 6.82 -0.45 -1.89
CA VAL A 508 6.68 -0.54 -0.43
C VAL A 508 7.75 -1.46 0.14
N PHE A 509 7.96 -2.60 -0.52
CA PHE A 509 8.97 -3.57 -0.10
C PHE A 509 10.40 -3.09 -0.40
N VAL A 510 10.61 -2.39 -1.53
CA VAL A 510 11.89 -1.74 -1.84
C VAL A 510 12.25 -0.72 -0.76
N ARG A 511 11.33 0.16 -0.38
CA ARG A 511 11.57 1.14 0.69
C ARG A 511 11.91 0.48 2.03
N SER A 512 11.25 -0.64 2.35
CA SER A 512 11.53 -1.43 3.56
C SER A 512 12.96 -1.98 3.55
N LEU A 513 13.38 -2.61 2.45
CA LEU A 513 14.75 -3.13 2.28
C LEU A 513 15.80 -2.02 2.29
N CYS A 514 15.51 -0.87 1.66
CA CYS A 514 16.39 0.29 1.65
C CYS A 514 16.64 0.84 3.06
N GLN A 515 15.58 1.03 3.85
CA GLN A 515 15.68 1.52 5.23
C GLN A 515 16.45 0.54 6.13
N ALA A 516 16.16 -0.76 5.99
CA ALA A 516 16.85 -1.81 6.72
C ALA A 516 18.35 -1.86 6.35
N GLY A 517 18.64 -1.94 5.06
CA GLY A 517 20.00 -1.98 4.52
C GLY A 517 20.82 -0.76 4.93
N TYR A 518 20.26 0.44 4.81
CA TYR A 518 20.93 1.67 5.25
C TYR A 518 21.25 1.65 6.75
N THR A 519 20.27 1.26 7.58
CA THR A 519 20.48 1.12 9.03
C THR A 519 21.63 0.16 9.35
N LEU A 520 21.69 -0.98 8.66
CA LEU A 520 22.73 -2.00 8.86
C LEU A 520 24.11 -1.56 8.32
N ALA A 521 24.15 -0.82 7.22
CA ALA A 521 25.37 -0.21 6.69
C ALA A 521 25.97 0.83 7.67
N ASN A 522 25.10 1.62 8.33
CA ASN A 522 25.52 2.57 9.36
C ASN A 522 26.09 1.85 10.60
N ILE A 523 25.46 0.76 11.05
CA ILE A 523 26.01 -0.07 12.14
C ILE A 523 27.37 -0.63 11.74
N THR A 524 27.55 -1.06 10.49
CA THR A 524 28.82 -1.59 9.97
C THR A 524 29.95 -0.54 10.00
N SER A 525 29.61 0.73 9.76
CA SER A 525 30.55 1.86 9.79
C SER A 525 30.83 2.39 11.21
N SER A 526 30.03 1.99 12.20
CA SER A 526 30.10 2.48 13.57
C SER A 526 31.15 1.73 14.40
N ASP A 527 31.58 2.34 15.50
CA ASP A 527 32.50 1.71 16.46
C ASP A 527 31.76 0.71 17.37
N VAL A 528 31.30 -0.37 16.76
CA VAL A 528 30.62 -1.50 17.43
C VAL A 528 31.54 -2.72 17.49
N PRO A 529 31.27 -3.68 18.40
CA PRO A 529 32.03 -4.94 18.48
C PRO A 529 32.12 -5.65 17.13
N GLU A 530 33.23 -6.33 16.87
CA GLU A 530 33.49 -6.97 15.57
C GLU A 530 32.40 -7.98 15.18
N GLU A 531 31.88 -8.74 16.14
CA GLU A 531 30.79 -9.69 15.91
C GLU A 531 29.51 -8.99 15.44
N GLU A 532 29.10 -7.92 16.14
CA GLU A 532 27.93 -7.12 15.76
C GLU A 532 28.11 -6.49 14.38
N ARG A 533 29.32 -6.02 14.07
CA ARG A 533 29.67 -5.46 12.77
C ARG A 533 29.56 -6.50 11.66
N ARG A 534 30.06 -7.71 11.90
CA ARG A 534 30.01 -8.83 10.96
C ARG A 534 28.56 -9.24 10.69
N GLU A 535 27.76 -9.35 11.73
CA GLU A 535 26.34 -9.70 11.64
C GLU A 535 25.53 -8.62 10.91
N ALA A 536 25.77 -7.35 11.22
CA ALA A 536 25.13 -6.21 10.53
C ALA A 536 25.49 -6.19 9.04
N LYS A 537 26.76 -6.44 8.71
CA LYS A 537 27.22 -6.53 7.32
C LYS A 537 26.53 -7.68 6.57
N GLN A 538 26.49 -8.87 7.16
CA GLN A 538 25.83 -10.03 6.54
C GLN A 538 24.36 -9.74 6.27
N ARG A 539 23.64 -9.17 7.24
CA ARG A 539 22.23 -8.78 7.06
C ARG A 539 22.05 -7.65 6.06
N CYS A 540 23.01 -6.74 5.94
CA CYS A 540 22.99 -5.71 4.90
C CYS A 540 23.13 -6.36 3.51
N ASP A 541 24.02 -7.35 3.36
CA ASP A 541 24.14 -8.15 2.14
C ASP A 541 22.82 -8.89 1.82
N ASP A 542 22.11 -9.44 2.82
CA ASP A 542 20.78 -10.06 2.65
C ASP A 542 19.73 -9.05 2.13
N CYS A 543 19.74 -7.80 2.60
CA CYS A 543 18.86 -6.72 2.09
C CYS A 543 19.22 -6.34 0.65
N ILE A 544 20.51 -6.22 0.34
CA ILE A 544 21.02 -5.91 -1.00
C ILE A 544 20.58 -7.01 -1.98
N GLU A 545 20.69 -8.29 -1.59
CA GLU A 545 20.24 -9.42 -2.40
C GLU A 545 18.73 -9.36 -2.68
N GLY A 546 17.92 -9.03 -1.67
CA GLY A 546 16.48 -8.76 -1.84
C GLY A 546 16.19 -7.68 -2.87
N LEU A 547 16.95 -6.57 -2.84
CA LEU A 547 16.82 -5.49 -3.81
C LEU A 547 17.25 -5.92 -5.22
N TRP A 548 18.24 -6.79 -5.37
CA TRP A 548 18.61 -7.36 -6.67
C TRP A 548 17.51 -8.23 -7.25
N PHE A 549 16.87 -9.07 -6.43
CA PHE A 549 15.71 -9.87 -6.88
C PHE A 549 14.55 -8.99 -7.30
N LEU A 550 14.20 -7.95 -6.53
CA LEU A 550 13.19 -6.98 -6.94
C LEU A 550 13.62 -6.14 -8.14
N GLY A 551 14.92 -5.93 -8.32
CA GLY A 551 15.53 -5.25 -9.46
C GLY A 551 15.10 -5.82 -10.81
N ARG A 552 14.75 -7.12 -10.84
CA ARG A 552 14.19 -7.80 -12.01
C ARG A 552 12.86 -7.25 -12.51
N LYS A 553 12.13 -6.51 -11.67
CA LYS A 553 10.85 -5.87 -12.03
C LYS A 553 10.75 -4.39 -11.66
N SER A 554 11.78 -3.83 -11.03
CA SER A 554 11.81 -2.46 -10.52
C SER A 554 13.15 -1.81 -10.79
N ASP A 555 13.16 -0.78 -11.61
CA ASP A 555 14.35 0.01 -11.88
C ASP A 555 14.88 0.68 -10.59
N MET A 556 13.98 1.19 -9.75
CA MET A 556 14.32 1.76 -8.45
C MET A 556 15.02 0.74 -7.54
N ALA A 557 14.52 -0.50 -7.47
CA ALA A 557 15.15 -1.55 -6.66
C ALA A 557 16.57 -1.88 -7.15
N TYR A 558 16.75 -1.97 -8.47
CA TYR A 558 18.05 -2.22 -9.08
C TYR A 558 19.05 -1.09 -8.76
N LEU A 559 18.65 0.16 -8.90
CA LEU A 559 19.51 1.31 -8.56
C LEU A 559 19.79 1.39 -7.06
N ALA A 560 18.80 1.09 -6.22
CA ALA A 560 18.96 1.07 -4.77
C ALA A 560 19.93 -0.03 -4.32
N ALA A 561 19.87 -1.22 -4.93
CA ALA A 561 20.80 -2.32 -4.68
C ALA A 561 22.25 -1.89 -4.97
N ARG A 562 22.47 -1.18 -6.09
CA ARG A 562 23.78 -0.63 -6.46
C ARG A 562 24.27 0.41 -5.46
N ALA A 563 23.46 1.42 -5.18
CA ALA A 563 23.82 2.50 -4.26
C ALA A 563 24.16 1.95 -2.86
N LEU A 564 23.34 1.02 -2.35
CA LEU A 564 23.58 0.41 -1.04
C LEU A 564 24.83 -0.50 -1.05
N SER A 565 25.12 -1.18 -2.16
CA SER A 565 26.35 -1.95 -2.34
C SER A 565 27.60 -1.07 -2.30
N GLU A 566 27.54 0.11 -2.93
CA GLU A 566 28.61 1.12 -2.89
C GLU A 566 28.83 1.62 -1.45
N MET A 567 27.75 1.99 -0.75
CA MET A 567 27.80 2.43 0.65
C MET A 567 28.40 1.36 1.59
N LEU A 568 28.00 0.09 1.43
CA LEU A 568 28.54 -1.01 2.23
C LEU A 568 30.01 -1.31 1.92
N ALA A 569 30.47 -1.03 0.69
CA ALA A 569 31.88 -1.13 0.33
C ALA A 569 32.71 -0.01 0.96
N GLU A 570 32.21 1.23 0.95
CA GLU A 570 32.86 2.38 1.58
C GLU A 570 32.99 2.21 3.10
N ALA A 571 31.98 1.65 3.76
CA ALA A 571 32.00 1.29 5.18
C ALA A 571 33.18 0.37 5.57
N LYS A 572 33.73 -0.42 4.63
CA LYS A 572 34.90 -1.29 4.86
C LYS A 572 36.22 -0.50 4.88
N ASN A 573 36.28 0.59 4.10
CA ASN A 573 37.50 1.37 3.90
C ASN A 573 37.73 2.36 5.05
N THR A 574 36.66 2.90 5.63
CA THR A 574 36.73 3.82 6.79
C THR A 574 37.29 3.16 8.05
N VAL A 575 37.07 1.86 8.21
CA VAL A 575 37.59 1.04 9.32
C VAL A 575 39.07 0.68 9.13
N SER A 576 39.54 0.56 7.89
CA SER A 576 40.89 0.09 7.55
C SER A 576 41.95 1.20 7.53
N ALA A 577 41.56 2.47 7.65
CA ALA A 577 42.49 3.58 7.73
C ALA A 577 43.05 3.72 9.17
N PRO A 578 44.36 3.61 9.41
CA PRO A 578 44.93 3.88 10.72
C PRO A 578 44.68 5.35 11.08
N LYS A 579 43.99 5.60 12.21
CA LYS A 579 43.84 6.94 12.79
C LYS A 579 45.22 7.48 13.16
N VAL A 580 45.81 8.31 12.29
CA VAL A 580 46.94 9.15 12.66
C VAL A 580 46.43 10.22 13.62
N LEU A 581 46.83 10.11 14.89
CA LEU A 581 46.56 11.09 15.93
C LEU A 581 47.30 12.40 15.64
N GLY A 582 46.55 13.50 15.50
CA GLY A 582 47.08 14.86 15.36
C GLY A 582 45.96 15.91 15.34
N LEU A 583 45.54 16.35 16.52
CA LEU A 583 44.63 17.48 16.82
C LEU A 583 45.14 18.83 16.23
N PRO A 584 44.32 19.91 16.05
CA PRO A 584 43.39 20.39 17.09
C PRO A 584 42.00 20.89 16.66
N ILE A 585 41.09 20.66 17.62
CA ILE A 585 39.91 21.42 18.08
C ILE A 585 39.60 22.71 17.30
N ASN A 586 38.41 22.75 16.68
CA ASN A 586 37.61 23.96 16.58
C ASN A 586 36.12 23.59 16.60
N ASP A 587 35.41 24.18 17.56
CA ASP A 587 33.97 24.09 17.77
C ASP A 587 33.20 24.79 16.63
N ALA A 588 32.37 24.04 15.91
CA ALA A 588 31.16 24.53 15.23
C ALA A 588 30.39 23.35 14.60
N TYR A 589 29.46 22.75 15.34
CA TYR A 589 28.43 21.89 14.74
C TYR A 589 27.22 22.76 14.38
N SER A 590 27.06 23.05 13.09
CA SER A 590 25.78 23.48 12.51
C SER A 590 25.17 22.30 11.77
N ALA A 591 23.99 21.88 12.23
CA ALA A 591 23.16 20.90 11.54
C ALA A 591 22.66 21.47 10.19
N PRO A 592 22.56 20.66 9.12
CA PRO A 592 21.92 21.11 7.88
C PRO A 592 20.42 21.31 8.11
N GLN A 593 19.95 22.51 7.82
CA GLN A 593 18.55 22.90 7.86
C GLN A 593 17.79 22.20 6.73
N LEU A 594 16.87 21.31 7.07
CA LEU A 594 15.94 20.69 6.14
C LEU A 594 14.54 21.27 6.35
N PHE A 595 14.34 22.54 5.99
CA PHE A 595 13.02 23.14 5.76
C PHE A 595 13.18 24.34 4.83
N GLY A 596 12.83 24.15 3.55
CA GLY A 596 12.53 25.25 2.64
C GLY A 596 11.16 25.83 2.99
N LEU A 597 11.14 26.73 3.96
CA LEU A 597 10.01 27.63 4.22
C LEU A 597 10.60 29.04 4.33
N ASP A 598 10.57 29.77 3.22
CA ASP A 598 10.86 31.19 3.21
C ASP A 598 9.78 31.92 4.02
N LEU A 599 10.13 32.34 5.24
CA LEU A 599 9.38 33.26 6.06
C LEU A 599 10.32 34.33 6.60
N CYS A 600 10.40 35.46 5.90
CA CYS A 600 10.83 36.73 6.49
C CYS A 600 9.89 37.85 6.03
N ASN A 601 9.00 38.24 6.95
CA ASN A 601 8.28 39.51 6.94
C ASN A 601 9.26 40.69 7.09
N ASN A 602 9.01 41.78 6.39
CA ASN A 602 9.14 43.11 7.00
C ASN A 602 8.11 44.08 6.36
N PRO A 603 7.39 44.90 7.16
CA PRO A 603 6.35 45.79 6.67
C PRO A 603 6.93 47.16 6.31
N GLU A 604 6.24 47.86 5.41
CA GLU A 604 6.11 49.32 5.25
C GLU A 604 6.32 49.84 3.81
N ASN A 605 5.23 50.44 3.30
CA ASN A 605 5.12 51.37 2.16
C ASN A 605 5.41 50.77 0.76
N ARG A 606 4.56 50.89 -0.26
CA ARG A 606 3.60 51.96 -0.60
C ARG A 606 2.66 51.42 -1.70
N ALA A 607 1.45 51.98 -1.76
CA ALA A 607 0.41 51.71 -2.74
C ALA A 607 0.87 51.88 -4.20
N GLU A 608 0.39 51.00 -5.10
CA GLU A 608 -0.09 51.37 -6.44
C GLU A 608 -0.80 50.19 -7.15
N THR A 609 -2.09 50.41 -7.41
CA THR A 609 -2.91 50.03 -8.59
C THR A 609 -2.91 48.61 -9.20
N ALA A 610 -4.14 48.10 -9.29
CA ALA A 610 -4.64 46.90 -9.94
C ALA A 610 -4.14 46.62 -11.37
N GLN A 611 -3.99 45.32 -11.69
CA GLN A 611 -4.44 44.67 -12.93
C GLN A 611 -4.33 43.14 -12.81
N PHE A 612 -5.47 42.43 -12.94
CA PHE A 612 -5.51 40.97 -13.14
C PHE A 612 -5.15 40.64 -14.61
N PRO A 613 -4.38 39.59 -14.88
CA PRO A 613 -4.44 38.91 -16.17
C PRO A 613 -5.25 37.62 -16.08
N GLN A 614 -6.07 37.47 -17.12
CA GLN A 614 -7.00 36.39 -17.40
C GLN A 614 -6.28 35.09 -17.80
N THR A 615 -7.01 33.99 -17.62
CA THR A 615 -6.95 32.69 -18.32
C THR A 615 -5.92 32.57 -19.45
N LEU A 616 -4.95 31.67 -19.27
CA LEU A 616 -4.04 31.21 -20.34
C LEU A 616 -4.49 29.84 -20.84
N ASP A 617 -4.88 29.87 -22.11
CA ASP A 617 -5.33 28.78 -22.96
C ASP A 617 -4.13 27.88 -23.34
N LEU A 618 -4.13 26.62 -22.90
CA LEU A 618 -3.08 25.64 -23.22
C LEU A 618 -3.53 24.79 -24.43
N THR A 619 -3.63 25.42 -25.59
CA THR A 619 -3.72 24.74 -26.89
C THR A 619 -2.72 25.34 -27.87
N SER A 620 -1.46 24.91 -27.81
CA SER A 620 -0.53 24.86 -28.96
C SER A 620 0.90 24.57 -28.49
N ALA A 621 1.32 23.31 -28.47
CA ALA A 621 2.74 22.94 -28.59
C ALA A 621 2.94 21.41 -28.73
N TRP A 622 2.26 20.74 -29.68
CA TRP A 622 2.68 19.41 -30.15
C TRP A 622 2.26 19.25 -31.62
N THR A 623 3.07 19.77 -32.54
CA THR A 623 3.03 19.33 -33.94
C THR A 623 3.72 17.97 -34.01
N VAL A 624 2.92 16.93 -34.14
CA VAL A 624 3.38 15.56 -34.43
C VAL A 624 3.67 15.47 -35.92
N ASP A 625 4.85 14.94 -36.24
CA ASP A 625 5.27 14.56 -37.58
C ASP A 625 4.39 13.37 -38.04
N GLU A 626 3.48 13.62 -38.98
CA GLU A 626 2.60 12.60 -39.58
C GLU A 626 3.40 11.76 -40.58
N SER A 627 4.09 10.74 -40.09
CA SER A 627 4.37 9.54 -40.89
C SER A 627 4.42 8.32 -39.97
N ILE A 628 3.90 7.19 -40.45
CA ILE A 628 3.58 5.95 -39.70
C ILE A 628 2.15 5.94 -39.12
N GLN A 629 1.16 5.98 -40.00
CA GLN A 629 -0.01 5.10 -39.89
C GLN A 629 0.25 3.90 -40.82
N ASP A 630 0.23 2.68 -40.28
CA ASP A 630 -0.84 1.71 -40.51
C ASP A 630 -0.38 0.32 -40.02
N GLY A 631 -1.15 -0.27 -39.12
CA GLY A 631 -0.76 -1.48 -38.38
C GLY A 631 -1.86 -1.90 -37.42
N SER A 632 -2.96 -2.39 -37.99
CA SER A 632 -4.15 -2.90 -37.31
C SER A 632 -3.82 -3.82 -36.12
N LEU A 633 -4.28 -3.41 -34.93
CA LEU A 633 -4.17 -4.11 -33.65
C LEU A 633 -5.48 -4.79 -33.22
N ASP A 634 -6.46 -4.91 -34.13
CA ASP A 634 -7.79 -5.46 -33.82
C ASP A 634 -7.82 -6.99 -33.59
N ASN A 635 -6.71 -7.70 -33.80
CA ASN A 635 -6.64 -9.16 -33.68
C ASN A 635 -6.26 -9.71 -32.29
N TRP A 636 -6.24 -8.89 -31.23
CA TRP A 636 -5.73 -9.30 -29.90
C TRP A 636 -6.81 -9.47 -28.81
N LEU A 637 -8.09 -9.53 -29.17
CA LEU A 637 -9.20 -9.80 -28.24
C LEU A 637 -9.99 -11.04 -28.72
N PRO A 638 -10.37 -11.98 -27.83
CA PRO A 638 -11.32 -13.03 -28.20
C PRO A 638 -12.72 -12.45 -28.37
N GLU A 639 -13.35 -12.73 -29.50
CA GLU A 639 -14.77 -12.51 -29.72
C GLU A 639 -15.60 -13.35 -28.74
N CYS A 640 -16.59 -12.71 -28.13
CA CYS A 640 -17.51 -13.31 -27.18
C CYS A 640 -18.53 -14.16 -27.97
N GLY A 641 -18.29 -15.46 -28.09
CA GLY A 641 -19.23 -16.42 -28.69
C GLY A 641 -20.09 -17.10 -27.64
N ASP A 642 -21.39 -16.84 -27.67
CA ASP A 642 -22.43 -17.75 -27.18
C ASP A 642 -22.34 -19.08 -27.95
N GLU A 643 -22.40 -20.23 -27.27
CA GLU A 643 -23.32 -21.32 -27.67
C GLU A 643 -23.28 -22.51 -26.70
N SER A 644 -24.47 -22.89 -26.26
CA SER A 644 -24.82 -24.20 -25.75
C SER A 644 -25.23 -25.13 -26.90
N LEU A 645 -24.71 -26.35 -26.99
CA LEU A 645 -25.42 -27.65 -27.12
C LEU A 645 -24.52 -28.77 -27.70
N GLN A 646 -24.38 -29.84 -26.91
CA GLN A 646 -24.45 -31.28 -27.23
C GLN A 646 -23.79 -31.92 -28.48
N GLN A 647 -23.14 -33.06 -28.17
CA GLN A 647 -23.05 -34.35 -28.89
C GLN A 647 -21.77 -34.75 -29.67
N THR A 648 -21.11 -35.77 -29.08
CA THR A 648 -20.57 -37.02 -29.67
C THR A 648 -19.45 -37.00 -30.71
N GLY A 649 -18.28 -37.52 -30.28
CA GLY A 649 -17.65 -38.72 -30.87
C GLY A 649 -16.72 -38.55 -32.09
N GLY A 650 -15.53 -39.15 -32.00
CA GLY A 650 -14.84 -39.71 -33.18
C GLY A 650 -13.44 -39.18 -33.50
N THR A 651 -12.45 -39.95 -33.05
CA THR A 651 -11.09 -40.20 -33.59
C THR A 651 -10.72 -39.67 -34.99
N GLY A 652 -9.48 -39.18 -35.14
CA GLY A 652 -8.77 -39.17 -36.43
C GLY A 652 -7.50 -38.30 -36.49
N ASN A 653 -6.32 -38.94 -36.43
CA ASN A 653 -5.00 -38.39 -36.79
C ASN A 653 -4.98 -37.86 -38.24
N PHE A 654 -4.21 -36.80 -38.54
CA PHE A 654 -3.24 -36.75 -39.67
C PHE A 654 -2.32 -35.53 -39.55
N SER A 655 -1.10 -35.68 -40.10
CA SER A 655 0.11 -34.88 -39.89
C SER A 655 0.45 -34.05 -41.14
N LEU A 656 1.05 -32.87 -40.93
CA LEU A 656 2.02 -32.10 -41.74
C LEU A 656 1.81 -31.92 -43.26
N ILE A 657 1.93 -30.67 -43.74
CA ILE A 657 2.93 -30.20 -44.74
C ILE A 657 2.72 -28.71 -45.03
N ASP A 658 3.83 -27.96 -44.99
CA ASP A 658 4.02 -26.57 -45.43
C ASP A 658 3.65 -26.34 -46.90
N ILE A 659 3.24 -25.12 -47.26
CA ILE A 659 3.74 -24.38 -48.45
C ILE A 659 3.33 -22.90 -48.28
N ALA A 660 4.36 -22.04 -48.21
CA ALA A 660 4.27 -20.62 -48.46
C ALA A 660 4.18 -20.35 -49.97
N SER A 661 3.46 -19.29 -50.38
CA SER A 661 3.92 -18.25 -51.33
C SER A 661 2.79 -17.51 -52.05
N GLN A 662 2.93 -16.18 -52.03
CA GLN A 662 2.43 -15.15 -52.98
C GLN A 662 0.93 -14.83 -52.94
N GLU A 663 0.50 -13.68 -52.39
CA GLU A 663 0.65 -12.29 -52.85
C GLU A 663 0.03 -11.94 -54.22
N HIS A 664 -0.73 -10.84 -54.18
CA HIS A 664 -1.26 -10.00 -55.25
C HIS A 664 -2.50 -10.46 -56.05
N LEU A 665 -3.63 -9.76 -55.84
CA LEU A 665 -4.11 -8.71 -56.76
C LEU A 665 -5.35 -7.96 -56.19
N TRP A 666 -5.10 -6.70 -55.82
CA TRP A 666 -5.92 -5.48 -55.88
C TRP A 666 -7.43 -5.53 -56.22
N GLY A 667 -8.21 -4.72 -55.47
CA GLY A 667 -9.05 -3.68 -56.08
C GLY A 667 -10.56 -3.76 -55.85
N CYS A 668 -11.04 -3.07 -54.80
CA CYS A 668 -12.10 -2.05 -54.83
C CYS A 668 -12.46 -1.61 -53.41
#